data_AF-A0A7V7CSX7-F1
#
_entry.id   AF-A0A7V7CSX7-F1
#
_cell.length_a   1.000
_cell.length_b   1.000
_cell.length_c   1.000
_cell.angle_alpha   90.00
_cell.angle_beta   90.00
_cell.angle_gamma   90.00
#
_symmetry.space_group_name_H-M   'P 1'
#
loop_
_entity.id
_entity.type
_entity.pdbx_description
1 polymer ?
#
loop_
_entity_poly.entity_id
_entity_poly.type
_entity_poly.pdbx_seq_one_letter_code
_entity_poly.pdbx_strand_id
1 'polypeptide(L)'
;ARFIRSHSLKVYVPLLFVAGIWPLLQLVAIRGLRDTFFIHGASPGFYQILVYILVIVAPYCLITGFILPCAQRTLNGHGCSFTSGDLYVTDSVGDITGGFLFSLILVYFLKPFAIIAITSAMLLIVVLWLLAAYGRYWFLSAAAIAVACFTFFCLSAGFEKQTLIPQYGDIVRYLESPYGRIVVSQEGGQFTFWESGNPLYSDSNIVESEEKIHYPLSQLDKVEDVLLVSGGLGETLKEIAKHKPGHVDYVEIDPALTSVGQEMGVIPRVPFLEISNMDARRFVRSRSGIYDAIIIDLPDPDTFQINRFFTREFFGFAGKALKEGGILSISMNYSPNYIGEIRRKKLSILYNSARPYFVNAILIPGRQVYFIFSNRKLSEDIPSLLKKKKISTSYIDGYFHGDVTPERLFQVREAVRASEESNRDFKPRLMGVVFQEWFARHDSSPAYFIAGILVLVLTYFAFMKKEEYVLFTTGFTAMGLEMLIIFVFQVLYGYIYVQIGAIITASLLGLLPGALVGKRWQRSGRLKLLVSEVAMVSLLIIFILWLSGSETEPPPFLFLVFCFLFSFFCGFQFPVVTEIIGEDKSPAAGCLAADLCGAAVGTLATGAALIPIWGMEYGAGFLILMKLSSMAVGFKAGRSTT
;
A
#
# COMPACT_ATOMS: atom_id res chain seq x y z
N ALA A 1 47.06 -5.72 21.40
CA ALA A 1 46.71 -5.77 19.96
C ALA A 1 45.96 -7.04 19.52
N ARG A 2 46.44 -8.28 19.79
CA ARG A 2 45.71 -9.54 19.44
C ARG A 2 44.34 -9.72 20.14
N PHE A 3 44.18 -9.19 21.35
CA PHE A 3 42.94 -9.34 22.14
C PHE A 3 41.75 -8.56 21.53
N ILE A 4 42.01 -7.34 21.03
CA ILE A 4 41.01 -6.46 20.37
C ILE A 4 40.62 -7.02 18.99
N ARG A 5 41.58 -7.57 18.23
CA ARG A 5 41.31 -8.26 16.94
C ARG A 5 40.35 -9.46 17.07
N SER A 6 40.39 -10.17 18.20
CA SER A 6 39.52 -11.34 18.44
C SER A 6 38.10 -10.99 18.91
N HIS A 7 37.91 -9.82 19.54
CA HIS A 7 36.64 -9.44 20.17
C HIS A 7 35.61 -8.99 19.13
N SER A 8 36.02 -8.23 18.12
CA SER A 8 35.12 -7.72 17.08
C SER A 8 34.48 -8.86 16.28
N LEU A 9 35.27 -9.87 15.90
CA LEU A 9 34.78 -11.03 15.16
C LEU A 9 33.90 -11.98 15.99
N LYS A 10 34.13 -12.04 17.31
CA LYS A 10 33.29 -12.83 18.24
C LYS A 10 31.87 -12.26 18.36
N VAL A 11 31.68 -10.97 18.11
CA VAL A 11 30.36 -10.33 18.12
C VAL A 11 29.76 -10.29 16.71
N TYR A 12 30.57 -9.99 15.70
CA TYR A 12 30.12 -9.83 14.32
C TYR A 12 29.58 -11.13 13.69
N VAL A 13 30.27 -12.26 13.86
CA VAL A 13 29.85 -13.54 13.25
C VAL A 13 28.49 -14.03 13.80
N PRO A 14 28.26 -14.04 15.13
CA PRO A 14 26.92 -14.36 15.66
C PRO A 14 25.84 -13.39 15.19
N LEU A 15 26.11 -12.08 15.12
CA LEU A 15 25.14 -11.10 14.61
C LEU A 15 24.73 -11.41 13.16
N LEU A 16 25.68 -11.69 12.28
CA LEU A 16 25.40 -12.08 10.90
C LEU A 16 24.60 -13.39 10.81
N PHE A 17 24.94 -14.37 11.65
CA PHE A 17 24.24 -15.65 11.68
C PHE A 17 22.78 -15.50 12.10
N VAL A 18 22.54 -14.73 13.18
CA VAL A 18 21.18 -14.44 13.64
C VAL A 18 20.42 -13.66 12.57
N ALA A 19 21.02 -12.64 11.96
CA ALA A 19 20.39 -11.88 10.88
C ALA A 19 20.03 -12.75 9.66
N GLY A 20 20.84 -13.76 9.33
CA GLY A 20 20.56 -14.69 8.24
C GLY A 20 19.38 -15.63 8.53
N ILE A 21 19.21 -16.09 9.78
CA ILE A 21 18.14 -17.04 10.15
C ILE A 21 16.84 -16.33 10.53
N TRP A 22 16.93 -15.13 11.09
CA TRP A 22 15.79 -14.40 11.65
C TRP A 22 14.59 -14.22 10.69
N PRO A 23 14.77 -13.95 9.38
CA PRO A 23 13.63 -13.73 8.48
C PRO A 23 12.63 -14.89 8.44
N LEU A 24 13.08 -16.15 8.52
CA LEU A 24 12.18 -17.30 8.59
C LEU A 24 11.38 -17.29 9.89
N LEU A 25 12.04 -17.07 11.03
CA LEU A 25 11.39 -16.99 12.34
C LEU A 25 10.39 -15.83 12.37
N GLN A 26 10.76 -14.69 11.80
CA GLN A 26 9.90 -13.52 11.70
C GLN A 26 8.66 -13.80 10.85
N LEU A 27 8.79 -14.45 9.68
CA LEU A 27 7.65 -14.78 8.84
C LEU A 27 6.70 -15.80 9.51
N VAL A 28 7.26 -16.80 10.17
CA VAL A 28 6.48 -17.76 10.97
C VAL A 28 5.78 -17.05 12.13
N ALA A 29 6.46 -16.13 12.82
CA ALA A 29 5.87 -15.33 13.90
C ALA A 29 4.75 -14.41 13.39
N ILE A 30 4.92 -13.77 12.23
CA ILE A 30 3.89 -12.94 11.57
C ILE A 30 2.60 -13.73 11.33
N ARG A 31 2.71 -15.00 10.97
CA ARG A 31 1.56 -15.86 10.70
C ARG A 31 0.99 -16.47 11.99
N GLY A 32 1.86 -16.99 12.86
CA GLY A 32 1.46 -17.75 14.05
C GLY A 32 1.05 -16.91 15.27
N LEU A 33 1.60 -15.69 15.44
CA LEU A 33 1.22 -14.81 16.55
C LEU A 33 0.03 -13.91 16.22
N ARG A 34 -0.43 -13.91 14.97
CA ARG A 34 -1.55 -13.08 14.50
C ARG A 34 -2.79 -13.27 15.38
N ASP A 35 -3.21 -14.51 15.59
CA ASP A 35 -4.45 -14.82 16.32
C ASP A 35 -4.30 -14.65 17.85
N THR A 36 -3.07 -14.49 18.35
CA THR A 36 -2.79 -14.12 19.75
C THR A 36 -2.98 -12.62 19.98
N PHE A 37 -2.62 -11.79 18.98
CA PHE A 37 -2.74 -10.33 19.05
C PHE A 37 -4.08 -9.81 18.55
N PHE A 38 -4.68 -10.50 17.59
CA PHE A 38 -5.90 -10.08 16.90
C PHE A 38 -6.98 -11.14 17.04
N ILE A 39 -8.19 -10.69 17.33
CA ILE A 39 -9.36 -11.57 17.36
C ILE A 39 -9.65 -12.01 15.93
N HIS A 40 -9.71 -13.31 15.71
CA HIS A 40 -10.01 -13.88 14.40
C HIS A 40 -11.37 -13.36 13.88
N GLY A 41 -11.41 -12.92 12.61
CA GLY A 41 -12.60 -12.36 11.98
C GLY A 41 -12.96 -10.92 12.38
N ALA A 42 -12.22 -10.30 13.32
CA ALA A 42 -12.41 -8.90 13.68
C ALA A 42 -11.38 -7.99 12.97
N SER A 43 -11.80 -6.77 12.64
CA SER A 43 -10.87 -5.72 12.21
C SER A 43 -9.95 -5.35 13.40
N PRO A 44 -8.62 -5.29 13.23
CA PRO A 44 -7.71 -4.95 14.32
C PRO A 44 -7.65 -3.43 14.56
N GLY A 45 -7.49 -3.02 15.83
CA GLY A 45 -7.41 -1.61 16.20
C GLY A 45 -6.02 -1.00 16.02
N PHE A 46 -5.93 0.33 15.94
CA PHE A 46 -4.68 1.05 15.66
C PHE A 46 -3.52 0.67 16.60
N TYR A 47 -3.75 0.69 17.91
CA TYR A 47 -2.71 0.39 18.88
C TYR A 47 -2.29 -1.08 18.87
N GLN A 48 -3.21 -2.00 18.59
CA GLN A 48 -2.89 -3.42 18.44
C GLN A 48 -2.00 -3.64 17.22
N ILE A 49 -2.35 -3.03 16.07
CA ILE A 49 -1.52 -3.08 14.86
C ILE A 49 -0.14 -2.48 15.12
N LEU A 50 -0.08 -1.30 15.75
CA LEU A 50 1.17 -0.61 16.04
C LEU A 50 2.10 -1.46 16.92
N VAL A 51 1.58 -2.01 18.02
CA VAL A 51 2.35 -2.87 18.92
C VAL A 51 2.78 -4.15 18.22
N TYR A 52 1.89 -4.77 17.43
CA TYR A 52 2.21 -5.97 16.67
C TYR A 52 3.36 -5.75 15.70
N ILE A 53 3.28 -4.69 14.88
CA ILE A 53 4.34 -4.33 13.93
C ILE A 53 5.64 -4.06 14.68
N LEU A 54 5.60 -3.27 15.76
CA LEU A 54 6.78 -2.95 16.56
C LEU A 54 7.44 -4.22 17.11
N VAL A 55 6.69 -5.10 17.76
CA VAL A 55 7.22 -6.33 18.39
C VAL A 55 7.80 -7.29 17.37
N ILE A 56 7.15 -7.43 16.21
CA ILE A 56 7.58 -8.35 15.16
C ILE A 56 8.82 -7.83 14.42
N VAL A 57 8.88 -6.53 14.12
CA VAL A 57 9.90 -5.94 13.26
C VAL A 57 11.12 -5.45 14.04
N ALA A 58 10.94 -4.95 15.27
CA ALA A 58 12.03 -4.35 16.05
C ALA A 58 13.24 -5.27 16.25
N PRO A 59 13.11 -6.58 16.57
CA PRO A 59 14.28 -7.44 16.76
C PRO A 59 15.18 -7.49 15.53
N TYR A 60 14.60 -7.64 14.33
CA TYR A 60 15.35 -7.68 13.09
C TYR A 60 16.02 -6.32 12.81
N CYS A 61 15.26 -5.23 12.93
CA CYS A 61 15.77 -3.87 12.70
C CYS A 61 16.89 -3.48 13.68
N LEU A 62 16.80 -3.92 14.94
CA LEU A 62 17.88 -3.69 15.92
C LEU A 62 19.14 -4.45 15.51
N ILE A 63 19.00 -5.73 15.13
CA ILE A 63 20.14 -6.55 14.69
C ILE A 63 20.81 -5.91 13.47
N THR A 64 20.04 -5.55 12.44
CA THR A 64 20.59 -4.93 11.22
C THR A 64 21.24 -3.57 11.52
N GLY A 65 20.63 -2.75 12.38
CA GLY A 65 21.23 -1.49 12.84
C GLY A 65 22.57 -1.65 13.55
N PHE A 66 22.80 -2.75 14.28
CA PHE A 66 24.09 -3.04 14.92
C PHE A 66 25.15 -3.59 13.97
N ILE A 67 24.76 -4.23 12.86
CA ILE A 67 25.70 -4.86 11.91
C ILE A 67 26.61 -3.82 11.27
N LEU A 68 26.09 -2.66 10.87
CA LEU A 68 26.88 -1.64 10.14
C LEU A 68 28.03 -1.04 10.97
N PRO A 69 27.82 -0.54 12.20
CA PRO A 69 28.92 -0.07 13.03
C PRO A 69 29.89 -1.19 13.42
N CYS A 70 29.39 -2.41 13.62
CA CYS A 70 30.23 -3.58 13.93
C CYS A 70 31.11 -3.97 12.74
N ALA A 71 30.60 -3.88 11.50
CA ALA A 71 31.36 -4.13 10.28
C ALA A 71 32.51 -3.14 10.15
N GLN A 72 32.23 -1.83 10.28
CA GLN A 72 33.25 -0.78 10.21
C GLN A 72 34.32 -0.96 11.29
N ARG A 73 33.92 -1.21 12.54
CA ARG A 73 34.86 -1.44 13.64
C ARG A 73 35.73 -2.68 13.42
N THR A 74 35.16 -3.74 12.85
CA THR A 74 35.88 -4.98 12.54
C THR A 74 36.90 -4.77 11.44
N LEU A 75 36.54 -4.05 10.36
CA LEU A 75 37.43 -3.74 9.24
C LEU A 75 38.60 -2.84 9.68
N ASN A 76 38.29 -1.75 10.40
CA ASN A 76 39.31 -0.84 10.93
C ASN A 76 40.25 -1.55 11.92
N GLY A 77 39.72 -2.48 12.74
CA GLY A 77 40.52 -3.29 13.64
C GLY A 77 41.53 -4.24 12.96
N HIS A 78 41.34 -4.52 11.67
CA HIS A 78 42.23 -5.35 10.85
C HIS A 78 43.20 -4.53 9.98
N GLY A 79 43.22 -3.21 10.11
CA GLY A 79 44.16 -2.34 9.41
C GLY A 79 43.70 -1.88 8.02
N CYS A 80 42.46 -2.15 7.65
CA CYS A 80 41.82 -1.54 6.47
C CYS A 80 41.25 -0.19 6.90
N SER A 81 41.75 0.92 6.35
CA SER A 81 41.14 2.24 6.57
C SER A 81 39.78 2.30 5.87
N PHE A 82 38.70 2.15 6.63
CA PHE A 82 37.33 2.15 6.12
C PHE A 82 36.55 3.31 6.76
N THR A 83 36.35 4.36 5.95
CA THR A 83 35.66 5.58 6.41
C THR A 83 34.16 5.37 6.48
N SER A 84 33.47 6.27 7.17
CA SER A 84 32.02 6.19 7.29
C SER A 84 31.30 6.47 5.96
N GLY A 85 31.93 7.26 5.09
CA GLY A 85 31.45 7.45 3.72
C GLY A 85 31.61 6.19 2.86
N ASP A 86 32.68 5.41 3.06
CA ASP A 86 32.87 4.14 2.35
C ASP A 86 31.86 3.09 2.82
N LEU A 87 31.54 3.06 4.13
CA LEU A 87 30.46 2.25 4.69
C LEU A 87 29.12 2.56 4.02
N TYR A 88 28.73 3.84 4.00
CA TYR A 88 27.48 4.29 3.38
C TYR A 88 27.39 3.90 1.90
N VAL A 89 28.49 4.04 1.15
CA VAL A 89 28.56 3.64 -0.26
C VAL A 89 28.40 2.12 -0.43
N THR A 90 29.10 1.31 0.37
CA THR A 90 28.99 -0.16 0.27
C THR A 90 27.62 -0.68 0.69
N ASP A 91 27.01 -0.08 1.71
CA ASP A 91 25.68 -0.39 2.19
C ASP A 91 24.64 -0.09 1.12
N SER A 92 24.72 1.11 0.51
CA SER A 92 23.87 1.52 -0.61
C SER A 92 23.95 0.55 -1.79
N VAL A 93 25.14 0.02 -2.12
CA VAL A 93 25.29 -0.98 -3.21
C VAL A 93 24.58 -2.28 -2.85
N GLY A 94 24.66 -2.72 -1.60
CA GLY A 94 23.94 -3.89 -1.09
C GLY A 94 22.43 -3.71 -1.19
N ASP A 95 21.92 -2.58 -0.70
CA ASP A 95 20.49 -2.23 -0.72
C ASP A 95 19.93 -2.14 -2.15
N ILE A 96 20.66 -1.48 -3.06
CA ILE A 96 20.27 -1.41 -4.49
C ILE A 96 20.21 -2.81 -5.09
N THR A 97 21.22 -3.64 -4.85
CA THR A 97 21.30 -4.99 -5.42
C THR A 97 20.19 -5.88 -4.87
N GLY A 98 19.94 -5.83 -3.57
CA GLY A 98 18.88 -6.58 -2.89
C GLY A 98 17.49 -6.13 -3.35
N GLY A 99 17.25 -4.81 -3.39
CA GLY A 99 16.00 -4.21 -3.87
C GLY A 99 15.70 -4.58 -5.32
N PHE A 100 16.69 -4.48 -6.20
CA PHE A 100 16.58 -4.88 -7.61
C PHE A 100 16.27 -6.38 -7.77
N LEU A 101 17.04 -7.23 -7.09
CA LEU A 101 16.89 -8.69 -7.15
C LEU A 101 15.51 -9.12 -6.66
N PHE A 102 15.05 -8.59 -5.53
CA PHE A 102 13.74 -8.90 -4.99
C PHE A 102 12.61 -8.42 -5.91
N SER A 103 12.63 -7.15 -6.30
CA SER A 103 11.49 -6.48 -6.94
C SER A 103 11.29 -6.88 -8.41
N LEU A 104 12.36 -7.22 -9.13
CA LEU A 104 12.29 -7.52 -10.57
C LEU A 104 12.42 -9.00 -10.89
N ILE A 105 12.97 -9.81 -9.97
CA ILE A 105 13.25 -11.23 -10.23
C ILE A 105 12.52 -12.09 -9.21
N LEU A 106 12.90 -12.06 -7.92
CA LEU A 106 12.47 -13.08 -6.97
C LEU A 106 10.95 -13.14 -6.76
N VAL A 107 10.29 -11.98 -6.67
CA VAL A 107 8.84 -11.90 -6.39
C VAL A 107 7.95 -12.52 -7.49
N TYR A 108 8.43 -12.58 -8.73
CA TYR A 108 7.65 -13.10 -9.86
C TYR A 108 7.75 -14.62 -10.02
N PHE A 109 8.81 -15.24 -9.50
CA PHE A 109 9.10 -16.66 -9.74
C PHE A 109 9.04 -17.53 -8.49
N LEU A 110 9.15 -16.95 -7.29
CA LEU A 110 9.34 -17.70 -6.06
C LEU A 110 8.34 -17.31 -4.98
N LYS A 111 7.99 -18.30 -4.15
CA LYS A 111 7.16 -18.11 -2.95
C LYS A 111 7.97 -17.46 -1.81
N PRO A 112 7.31 -16.77 -0.85
CA PRO A 112 7.97 -16.04 0.23
C PRO A 112 9.06 -16.84 0.97
N PHE A 113 8.83 -18.11 1.27
CA PHE A 113 9.81 -18.95 1.99
C PHE A 113 11.06 -19.24 1.13
N ALA A 114 10.90 -19.47 -0.17
CA ALA A 114 12.01 -19.66 -1.10
C ALA A 114 12.81 -18.36 -1.30
N ILE A 115 12.14 -17.21 -1.34
CA ILE A 115 12.80 -15.90 -1.39
C ILE A 115 13.70 -15.72 -0.17
N ILE A 116 13.19 -16.01 1.04
CA ILE A 116 13.97 -15.96 2.28
C ILE A 116 15.20 -16.89 2.22
N ALA A 117 15.05 -18.11 1.70
CA ALA A 117 16.19 -19.02 1.56
C ALA A 117 17.32 -18.41 0.73
N ILE A 118 16.98 -17.81 -0.41
CA ILE A 118 17.95 -17.25 -1.35
C ILE A 118 18.59 -15.98 -0.80
N THR A 119 17.81 -15.04 -0.25
CA THR A 119 18.35 -13.78 0.28
C THR A 119 19.21 -14.01 1.52
N SER A 120 18.85 -14.95 2.38
CA SER A 120 19.65 -15.33 3.53
C SER A 120 20.90 -16.15 3.19
N ALA A 121 20.92 -16.86 2.06
CA ALA A 121 22.02 -17.77 1.70
C ALA A 121 23.37 -17.05 1.67
N MET A 122 23.44 -15.82 1.14
CA MET A 122 24.69 -15.06 1.06
C MET A 122 25.28 -14.81 2.46
N LEU A 123 24.46 -14.35 3.41
CA LEU A 123 24.90 -14.11 4.79
C LEU A 123 25.35 -15.41 5.48
N LEU A 124 24.59 -16.49 5.29
CA LEU A 124 24.90 -17.79 5.90
C LEU A 124 26.18 -18.41 5.33
N ILE A 125 26.41 -18.30 4.02
CA ILE A 125 27.66 -18.74 3.37
C ILE A 125 28.86 -17.96 3.93
N VAL A 126 28.73 -16.63 4.07
CA VAL A 126 29.79 -15.80 4.66
C VAL A 126 30.08 -16.22 6.10
N VAL A 127 29.05 -16.52 6.90
CA VAL A 127 29.24 -17.02 8.27
C VAL A 127 30.00 -18.34 8.29
N LEU A 128 29.61 -19.32 7.47
CA LEU A 128 30.30 -20.61 7.39
C LEU A 128 31.75 -20.44 6.94
N TRP A 129 31.99 -19.59 5.93
CA TRP A 129 33.33 -19.29 5.45
C TRP A 129 34.20 -18.64 6.53
N LEU A 130 33.69 -17.65 7.26
CA LEU A 130 34.41 -17.02 8.37
C LEU A 130 34.69 -18.04 9.50
N LEU A 131 33.76 -18.91 9.85
CA LEU A 131 34.00 -19.93 10.88
C LEU A 131 35.06 -20.95 10.45
N ALA A 132 35.08 -21.35 9.17
CA ALA A 132 36.08 -22.23 8.60
C ALA A 132 37.47 -21.57 8.55
N ALA A 133 37.56 -20.32 8.06
CA ALA A 133 38.80 -19.57 7.94
C ALA A 133 39.50 -19.33 9.28
N TYR A 134 38.74 -19.19 10.36
CA TYR A 134 39.28 -19.00 11.72
C TYR A 134 39.40 -20.30 12.53
N GLY A 135 39.24 -21.47 11.90
CA GLY A 135 39.48 -22.79 12.51
C GLY A 135 38.51 -23.16 13.66
N ARG A 136 37.30 -22.60 13.67
CA ARG A 136 36.29 -22.84 14.72
C ARG A 136 35.34 -23.99 14.36
N TYR A 137 35.90 -25.19 14.16
CA TYR A 137 35.16 -26.34 13.59
C TYR A 137 33.91 -26.76 14.38
N TRP A 138 33.92 -26.66 15.72
CA TRP A 138 32.72 -26.96 16.53
C TRP A 138 31.55 -26.01 16.19
N PHE A 139 31.81 -24.70 16.14
CA PHE A 139 30.81 -23.70 15.78
C PHE A 139 30.42 -23.80 14.29
N LEU A 140 31.36 -24.20 13.43
CA LEU A 140 31.08 -24.45 12.01
C LEU A 140 30.08 -25.61 11.85
N SER A 141 30.30 -26.74 12.53
CA SER A 141 29.38 -27.89 12.47
C SER A 141 27.99 -27.53 12.98
N ALA A 142 27.91 -26.82 14.12
CA ALA A 142 26.64 -26.35 14.65
C ALA A 142 25.92 -25.38 13.69
N ALA A 143 26.64 -24.42 13.12
CA ALA A 143 26.10 -23.48 12.13
C ALA A 143 25.65 -24.20 10.85
N ALA A 144 26.43 -25.17 10.35
CA ALA A 144 26.09 -25.94 9.16
C ALA A 144 24.81 -26.76 9.35
N ILE A 145 24.62 -27.39 10.52
CA ILE A 145 23.38 -28.11 10.86
C ILE A 145 22.21 -27.14 10.90
N ALA A 146 22.36 -25.99 11.57
CA ALA A 146 21.31 -24.99 11.64
C ALA A 146 20.94 -24.41 10.28
N VAL A 147 21.94 -24.16 9.40
CA VAL A 147 21.71 -23.74 8.01
C VAL A 147 20.99 -24.82 7.22
N ALA A 148 21.37 -26.09 7.37
CA ALA A 148 20.68 -27.20 6.71
C ALA A 148 19.21 -27.31 7.16
N CYS A 149 18.94 -27.20 8.47
CA CYS A 149 17.58 -27.16 9.01
C CYS A 149 16.80 -25.95 8.47
N PHE A 150 17.39 -24.75 8.49
CA PHE A 150 16.81 -23.53 7.96
C PHE A 150 16.40 -23.71 6.49
N THR A 151 17.32 -24.18 5.64
CA THR A 151 17.05 -24.40 4.22
C THR A 151 15.99 -25.47 4.00
N PHE A 152 15.98 -26.54 4.80
CA PHE A 152 14.94 -27.58 4.73
C PHE A 152 13.54 -27.00 4.99
N PHE A 153 13.38 -26.19 6.05
CA PHE A 153 12.08 -25.58 6.35
C PHE A 153 11.68 -24.52 5.32
N CYS A 154 12.61 -23.72 4.81
CA CYS A 154 12.31 -22.74 3.77
C CYS A 154 11.88 -23.38 2.43
N LEU A 155 12.42 -24.55 2.07
CA LEU A 155 12.09 -25.22 0.81
C LEU A 155 10.93 -26.22 0.93
N SER A 156 10.42 -26.45 2.14
CA SER A 156 9.29 -27.35 2.38
C SER A 156 7.96 -26.67 2.05
N ALA A 157 7.36 -27.06 0.91
CA ALA A 157 6.03 -26.60 0.52
C ALA A 157 4.94 -26.96 1.56
N GLY A 158 5.10 -28.08 2.24
CA GLY A 158 4.19 -28.51 3.31
C GLY A 158 4.27 -27.58 4.53
N PHE A 159 5.48 -27.17 4.92
CA PHE A 159 5.68 -26.27 6.05
C PHE A 159 5.10 -24.88 5.78
N GLU A 160 5.35 -24.31 4.59
CA GLU A 160 4.76 -23.03 4.20
C GLU A 160 3.23 -23.08 4.25
N LYS A 161 2.61 -24.13 3.69
CA LYS A 161 1.15 -24.33 3.74
C LYS A 161 0.66 -24.44 5.19
N GLN A 162 1.34 -25.21 6.04
CA GLN A 162 0.98 -25.37 7.46
C GLN A 162 0.93 -24.05 8.22
N THR A 163 1.84 -23.10 7.92
CA THR A 163 1.80 -21.78 8.56
C THR A 163 0.59 -20.92 8.16
N LEU A 164 -0.13 -21.27 7.09
CA LEU A 164 -1.31 -20.55 6.61
C LEU A 164 -2.62 -21.17 7.11
N ILE A 165 -2.62 -22.45 7.48
CA ILE A 165 -3.82 -23.18 7.93
C ILE A 165 -4.55 -22.48 9.09
N PRO A 166 -3.87 -21.93 10.13
CA PRO A 166 -4.57 -21.23 11.21
C PRO A 166 -5.45 -20.06 10.73
N GLN A 167 -5.03 -19.37 9.66
CA GLN A 167 -5.77 -18.23 9.12
C GLN A 167 -6.90 -18.65 8.18
N TYR A 168 -6.69 -19.67 7.35
CA TYR A 168 -7.58 -19.99 6.23
C TYR A 168 -8.32 -21.34 6.36
N GLY A 169 -8.00 -22.15 7.36
CA GLY A 169 -8.56 -23.50 7.51
C GLY A 169 -8.01 -24.48 6.48
N ASP A 170 -8.89 -25.30 5.89
CA ASP A 170 -8.50 -26.29 4.89
C ASP A 170 -8.24 -25.65 3.53
N ILE A 171 -6.96 -25.56 3.15
CA ILE A 171 -6.51 -24.87 1.94
C ILE A 171 -6.51 -25.84 0.75
N VAL A 172 -7.35 -25.59 -0.25
CA VAL A 172 -7.44 -26.35 -1.50
C VAL A 172 -6.46 -25.82 -2.55
N ARG A 173 -6.32 -24.50 -2.65
CA ARG A 173 -5.38 -23.83 -3.56
C ARG A 173 -4.67 -22.69 -2.85
N TYR A 174 -3.37 -22.55 -3.14
CA TYR A 174 -2.52 -21.49 -2.64
C TYR A 174 -1.54 -21.04 -3.72
N LEU A 175 -1.62 -19.76 -4.07
CA LEU A 175 -0.75 -19.11 -5.04
C LEU A 175 -0.45 -17.66 -4.61
N GLU A 176 0.63 -17.12 -5.16
CA GLU A 176 1.05 -15.73 -4.97
C GLU A 176 1.06 -15.07 -6.36
N SER A 177 0.43 -13.92 -6.50
CA SER A 177 0.43 -13.10 -7.71
C SER A 177 1.16 -11.77 -7.44
N PRO A 178 1.55 -11.02 -8.49
CA PRO A 178 2.03 -9.65 -8.33
C PRO A 178 1.03 -8.68 -7.70
N TYR A 179 -0.25 -9.06 -7.59
CA TYR A 179 -1.33 -8.25 -7.00
C TYR A 179 -1.61 -8.63 -5.55
N GLY A 180 -1.45 -9.90 -5.19
CA GLY A 180 -1.63 -10.37 -3.82
C GLY A 180 -1.58 -11.89 -3.67
N ARG A 181 -1.85 -12.35 -2.46
CA ARG A 181 -1.99 -13.78 -2.17
C ARG A 181 -3.40 -14.24 -2.50
N ILE A 182 -3.55 -15.31 -3.27
CA ILE A 182 -4.85 -15.97 -3.46
C ILE A 182 -4.84 -17.32 -2.73
N VAL A 183 -5.82 -17.49 -1.84
CA VAL A 183 -6.07 -18.75 -1.13
C VAL A 183 -7.51 -19.17 -1.41
N VAL A 184 -7.72 -20.44 -1.75
CA VAL A 184 -9.06 -21.03 -1.77
C VAL A 184 -9.14 -22.02 -0.64
N SER A 185 -10.03 -21.77 0.32
CA SER A 185 -10.32 -22.68 1.41
C SER A 185 -11.63 -23.42 1.17
N GLN A 186 -11.77 -24.58 1.82
CA GLN A 186 -12.99 -25.36 1.82
C GLN A 186 -13.48 -25.59 3.24
N GLU A 187 -14.76 -25.31 3.47
CA GLU A 187 -15.45 -25.67 4.71
C GLU A 187 -16.70 -26.48 4.36
N GLY A 188 -16.64 -27.79 4.61
CA GLY A 188 -17.67 -28.71 4.15
C GLY A 188 -17.82 -28.69 2.62
N GLY A 189 -19.00 -28.27 2.15
CA GLY A 189 -19.30 -28.16 0.71
C GLY A 189 -19.10 -26.76 0.12
N GLN A 190 -18.64 -25.79 0.91
CA GLN A 190 -18.50 -24.39 0.48
C GLN A 190 -17.03 -24.04 0.23
N PHE A 191 -16.78 -23.34 -0.88
CA PHE A 191 -15.48 -22.74 -1.16
C PHE A 191 -15.47 -21.26 -0.84
N THR A 192 -14.39 -20.79 -0.22
CA THR A 192 -14.14 -19.37 0.03
C THR A 192 -12.87 -18.93 -0.69
N PHE A 193 -12.97 -17.89 -1.50
CA PHE A 193 -11.85 -17.26 -2.19
C PHE A 193 -11.36 -16.09 -1.36
N TRP A 194 -10.09 -16.13 -1.00
CA TRP A 194 -9.42 -15.11 -0.21
C TRP A 194 -8.37 -14.40 -1.05
N GLU A 195 -8.37 -13.07 -0.97
CA GLU A 195 -7.30 -12.23 -1.50
C GLU A 195 -6.62 -11.48 -0.35
N SER A 196 -5.34 -11.76 -0.13
CA SER A 196 -4.51 -11.14 0.91
C SER A 196 -5.12 -11.14 2.32
N GLY A 197 -5.98 -12.14 2.61
CA GLY A 197 -6.66 -12.29 3.89
C GLY A 197 -8.10 -11.78 3.93
N ASN A 198 -8.59 -11.12 2.87
CA ASN A 198 -9.98 -10.69 2.74
C ASN A 198 -10.79 -11.73 1.94
N PRO A 199 -11.97 -12.15 2.42
CA PRO A 199 -12.85 -13.03 1.64
C PRO A 199 -13.51 -12.23 0.52
N LEU A 200 -13.30 -12.63 -0.73
CA LEU A 200 -13.93 -12.04 -1.92
C LEU A 200 -15.23 -12.75 -2.29
N TYR A 201 -15.29 -14.07 -2.08
CA TYR A 201 -16.44 -14.89 -2.41
C TYR A 201 -16.53 -16.07 -1.44
N SER A 202 -17.76 -16.42 -1.03
CA SER A 202 -18.07 -17.66 -0.33
C SER A 202 -19.38 -18.22 -0.89
N ASP A 203 -19.38 -19.52 -1.24
CA ASP A 203 -20.55 -20.21 -1.81
C ASP A 203 -21.82 -19.96 -0.97
N SER A 204 -22.75 -19.11 -1.46
CA SER A 204 -24.18 -18.99 -1.08
C SER A 204 -24.78 -17.56 -0.97
N ASN A 205 -24.11 -16.46 -1.36
CA ASN A 205 -24.73 -15.13 -1.27
C ASN A 205 -25.61 -14.74 -2.47
N ILE A 206 -26.71 -15.47 -2.66
CA ILE A 206 -27.71 -15.17 -3.70
C ILE A 206 -28.35 -13.80 -3.51
N VAL A 207 -28.54 -13.38 -2.25
CA VAL A 207 -29.17 -12.10 -1.90
C VAL A 207 -28.35 -10.94 -2.47
N GLU A 208 -27.06 -10.88 -2.16
CA GLU A 208 -26.17 -9.82 -2.66
C GLU A 208 -26.03 -9.85 -4.18
N SER A 209 -25.99 -11.05 -4.78
CA SER A 209 -25.93 -11.22 -6.23
C SER A 209 -27.17 -10.67 -6.92
N GLU A 210 -28.36 -10.97 -6.39
CA GLU A 210 -29.63 -10.48 -6.92
C GLU A 210 -29.76 -8.96 -6.74
N GLU A 211 -29.49 -8.42 -5.56
CA GLU A 211 -29.56 -6.97 -5.29
C GLU A 211 -28.62 -6.21 -6.22
N LYS A 212 -27.35 -6.61 -6.29
CA LYS A 212 -26.34 -5.97 -7.14
C LYS A 212 -26.69 -5.95 -8.62
N ILE A 213 -27.27 -7.03 -9.14
CA ILE A 213 -27.50 -7.19 -10.57
C ILE A 213 -28.88 -6.68 -10.98
N HIS A 214 -29.93 -7.06 -10.26
CA HIS A 214 -31.29 -6.74 -10.68
C HIS A 214 -31.69 -5.31 -10.36
N TYR A 215 -31.16 -4.69 -9.30
CA TYR A 215 -31.48 -3.30 -9.00
C TYR A 215 -31.14 -2.36 -10.19
N PRO A 216 -29.93 -2.40 -10.77
CA PRO A 216 -29.63 -1.59 -11.95
C PRO A 216 -30.19 -2.17 -13.26
N LEU A 217 -30.04 -3.46 -13.54
CA LEU A 217 -30.41 -3.99 -14.87
C LEU A 217 -31.93 -4.01 -15.10
N SER A 218 -32.74 -4.07 -14.04
CA SER A 218 -34.20 -3.99 -14.16
C SER A 218 -34.67 -2.66 -14.77
N GLN A 219 -33.91 -1.58 -14.62
CA GLN A 219 -34.23 -0.22 -15.10
C GLN A 219 -34.13 -0.07 -16.64
N LEU A 220 -33.41 -0.96 -17.32
CA LEU A 220 -33.14 -0.90 -18.76
C LEU A 220 -34.15 -1.72 -19.55
N ASP A 221 -34.75 -1.20 -20.62
CA ASP A 221 -35.72 -1.99 -21.40
C ASP A 221 -35.09 -3.19 -22.11
N LYS A 222 -33.85 -3.02 -22.58
CA LYS A 222 -32.99 -4.07 -23.16
C LYS A 222 -31.59 -3.93 -22.60
N VAL A 223 -30.94 -5.06 -22.33
CA VAL A 223 -29.54 -5.13 -21.86
C VAL A 223 -28.71 -5.73 -22.99
N GLU A 224 -27.84 -4.94 -23.62
CA GLU A 224 -26.94 -5.41 -24.68
C GLU A 224 -25.50 -5.46 -24.19
N ASP A 225 -24.97 -4.32 -23.72
CA ASP A 225 -23.56 -4.18 -23.34
C ASP A 225 -23.44 -3.85 -21.84
N VAL A 226 -22.88 -4.78 -21.07
CA VAL A 226 -22.67 -4.63 -19.62
C VAL A 226 -21.18 -4.63 -19.30
N LEU A 227 -20.74 -3.67 -18.49
CA LEU A 227 -19.43 -3.69 -17.86
C LEU A 227 -19.57 -4.09 -16.40
N LEU A 228 -18.96 -5.20 -16.01
CA LEU A 228 -18.84 -5.65 -14.64
C LEU A 228 -17.40 -5.41 -14.15
N VAL A 229 -17.24 -4.52 -13.17
CA VAL A 229 -15.95 -4.21 -12.55
C VAL A 229 -15.77 -5.04 -11.28
N SER A 230 -14.79 -5.96 -11.31
CA SER A 230 -14.59 -7.01 -10.30
C SER A 230 -15.86 -7.86 -10.06
N GLY A 231 -15.89 -8.69 -9.02
CA GLY A 231 -17.15 -9.31 -8.60
C GLY A 231 -17.74 -10.42 -9.48
N GLY A 232 -16.98 -10.89 -10.48
CA GLY A 232 -17.44 -11.93 -11.41
C GLY A 232 -17.51 -13.34 -10.81
N LEU A 233 -17.14 -13.50 -9.53
CA LEU A 233 -17.25 -14.76 -8.81
C LEU A 233 -18.71 -15.03 -8.37
N GLY A 234 -19.05 -16.31 -8.25
CA GLY A 234 -20.31 -16.77 -7.69
C GLY A 234 -21.51 -16.67 -8.63
N GLU A 235 -22.65 -16.29 -8.06
CA GLU A 235 -23.92 -16.22 -8.81
C GLU A 235 -24.05 -14.95 -9.64
N THR A 236 -23.15 -13.97 -9.50
CA THR A 236 -23.19 -12.69 -10.21
C THR A 236 -23.40 -12.83 -11.72
N LEU A 237 -22.56 -13.63 -12.38
CA LEU A 237 -22.63 -13.82 -13.83
C LEU A 237 -23.87 -14.62 -14.26
N LYS A 238 -24.38 -15.50 -13.39
CA LYS A 238 -25.62 -16.24 -13.62
C LYS A 238 -26.84 -15.33 -13.52
N GLU A 239 -26.84 -14.40 -12.57
CA GLU A 239 -27.90 -13.38 -12.42
C GLU A 239 -27.89 -12.39 -13.60
N ILE A 240 -26.70 -12.01 -14.10
CA ILE A 240 -26.57 -11.21 -15.32
C ILE A 240 -27.17 -11.95 -16.52
N ALA A 241 -26.90 -13.26 -16.66
CA ALA A 241 -27.41 -14.09 -17.75
C ALA A 241 -28.95 -14.09 -17.85
N LYS A 242 -29.67 -13.90 -16.74
CA LYS A 242 -31.15 -13.82 -16.74
C LYS A 242 -31.69 -12.65 -17.57
N HIS A 243 -30.91 -11.58 -17.73
CA HIS A 243 -31.25 -10.43 -18.57
C HIS A 243 -30.91 -10.63 -20.06
N LYS A 244 -30.30 -11.77 -20.42
CA LYS A 244 -29.89 -12.12 -21.79
C LYS A 244 -29.05 -11.02 -22.46
N PRO A 245 -27.92 -10.62 -21.85
CA PRO A 245 -27.04 -9.61 -22.43
C PRO A 245 -26.50 -10.07 -23.78
N GLY A 246 -26.17 -9.12 -24.65
CA GLY A 246 -25.43 -9.39 -25.89
C GLY A 246 -23.95 -9.62 -25.60
N HIS A 247 -23.37 -8.77 -24.75
CA HIS A 247 -21.96 -8.75 -24.38
C HIS A 247 -21.78 -8.30 -22.92
N VAL A 248 -20.86 -8.94 -22.21
CA VAL A 248 -20.47 -8.63 -20.84
C VAL A 248 -18.95 -8.56 -20.77
N ASP A 249 -18.41 -7.36 -20.56
CA ASP A 249 -17.02 -7.18 -20.19
C ASP A 249 -16.88 -7.38 -18.69
N TYR A 250 -16.23 -8.46 -18.27
CA TYR A 250 -15.81 -8.65 -16.89
C TYR A 250 -14.35 -8.23 -16.75
N VAL A 251 -14.12 -7.13 -16.02
CA VAL A 251 -12.78 -6.57 -15.82
C VAL A 251 -12.28 -6.89 -14.42
N GLU A 252 -11.17 -7.60 -14.36
CA GLU A 252 -10.50 -8.00 -13.11
C GLU A 252 -9.00 -7.75 -13.22
N ILE A 253 -8.36 -7.19 -12.20
CA ILE A 253 -6.96 -6.81 -12.31
C ILE A 253 -6.02 -8.02 -12.23
N ASP A 254 -6.37 -9.03 -11.43
CA ASP A 254 -5.53 -10.21 -11.19
C ASP A 254 -5.91 -11.39 -12.10
N PRO A 255 -5.07 -11.75 -13.10
CA PRO A 255 -5.32 -12.90 -13.97
C PRO A 255 -5.29 -14.25 -13.24
N ALA A 256 -4.59 -14.33 -12.11
CA ALA A 256 -4.54 -15.56 -11.32
C ALA A 256 -5.89 -15.84 -10.64
N LEU A 257 -6.61 -14.79 -10.23
CA LEU A 257 -7.95 -14.92 -9.65
C LEU A 257 -8.96 -15.43 -10.69
N THR A 258 -8.97 -14.83 -11.89
CA THR A 258 -9.89 -15.25 -12.96
C THR A 258 -9.57 -16.66 -13.46
N SER A 259 -8.28 -17.03 -13.55
CA SER A 259 -7.86 -18.37 -13.94
C SER A 259 -8.37 -19.43 -12.96
N VAL A 260 -8.18 -19.23 -11.65
CA VAL A 260 -8.68 -20.16 -10.62
C VAL A 260 -10.20 -20.21 -10.61
N GLY A 261 -10.87 -19.06 -10.76
CA GLY A 261 -12.33 -19.00 -10.84
C GLY A 261 -12.90 -19.78 -12.04
N GLN A 262 -12.23 -19.75 -13.19
CA GLN A 262 -12.60 -20.55 -14.37
C GLN A 262 -12.29 -22.04 -14.19
N GLU A 263 -11.15 -22.40 -13.61
CA GLU A 263 -10.77 -23.80 -13.34
C GLU A 263 -11.74 -24.48 -12.37
N MET A 264 -12.22 -23.75 -11.37
CA MET A 264 -13.19 -24.25 -10.39
C MET A 264 -14.64 -24.15 -10.87
N GLY A 265 -14.90 -23.58 -12.04
CA GLY A 265 -16.24 -23.43 -12.60
C GLY A 265 -17.10 -22.36 -11.92
N VAL A 266 -16.51 -21.53 -11.06
CA VAL A 266 -17.18 -20.39 -10.40
C VAL A 266 -17.41 -19.25 -11.39
N ILE A 267 -16.50 -19.10 -12.36
CA ILE A 267 -16.68 -18.21 -13.51
C ILE A 267 -17.11 -19.07 -14.71
N PRO A 268 -18.35 -18.94 -15.19
CA PRO A 268 -18.85 -19.75 -16.30
C PRO A 268 -18.19 -19.34 -17.63
N ARG A 269 -17.92 -20.33 -18.49
CA ARG A 269 -17.47 -20.10 -19.87
C ARG A 269 -18.69 -19.97 -20.79
N VAL A 270 -19.12 -18.75 -21.02
CA VAL A 270 -20.32 -18.43 -21.82
C VAL A 270 -19.97 -17.48 -22.97
N PRO A 271 -20.66 -17.58 -24.13
CA PRO A 271 -20.30 -16.80 -25.32
C PRO A 271 -20.42 -15.28 -25.15
N PHE A 272 -21.28 -14.81 -24.25
CA PHE A 272 -21.50 -13.39 -24.02
C PHE A 272 -20.46 -12.75 -23.09
N LEU A 273 -19.54 -13.53 -22.49
CA LEU A 273 -18.61 -13.04 -21.47
C LEU A 273 -17.20 -12.90 -22.04
N GLU A 274 -16.65 -11.69 -21.97
CA GLU A 274 -15.25 -11.40 -22.24
C GLU A 274 -14.55 -10.99 -20.94
N ILE A 275 -13.47 -11.70 -20.59
CA ILE A 275 -12.69 -11.41 -19.39
C ILE A 275 -11.49 -10.57 -19.80
N SER A 276 -11.40 -9.37 -19.24
CA SER A 276 -10.29 -8.44 -19.46
C SER A 276 -9.45 -8.34 -18.19
N ASN A 277 -8.22 -8.88 -18.24
CA ASN A 277 -7.29 -8.79 -17.12
C ASN A 277 -6.48 -7.49 -17.13
N MET A 278 -7.08 -6.40 -16.65
CA MET A 278 -6.43 -5.09 -16.57
C MET A 278 -7.08 -4.17 -15.54
N ASP A 279 -6.48 -3.00 -15.30
CA ASP A 279 -7.05 -1.99 -14.41
C ASP A 279 -8.40 -1.47 -14.92
N ALA A 280 -9.45 -1.66 -14.12
CA ALA A 280 -10.82 -1.29 -14.50
C ALA A 280 -11.00 0.21 -14.70
N ARG A 281 -10.29 1.05 -13.94
CA ARG A 281 -10.36 2.51 -14.11
C ARG A 281 -9.75 2.95 -15.44
N ARG A 282 -8.59 2.39 -15.82
CA ARG A 282 -8.00 2.59 -17.15
C ARG A 282 -8.90 2.04 -18.26
N PHE A 283 -9.50 0.87 -18.06
CA PHE A 283 -10.43 0.27 -19.01
C PHE A 283 -11.61 1.21 -19.28
N VAL A 284 -12.34 1.64 -18.25
CA VAL A 284 -13.48 2.57 -18.37
C VAL A 284 -13.08 3.88 -19.06
N ARG A 285 -11.93 4.45 -18.70
CA ARG A 285 -11.43 5.71 -19.27
C ARG A 285 -11.22 5.65 -20.79
N SER A 286 -10.91 4.47 -21.33
CA SER A 286 -10.69 4.26 -22.77
C SER A 286 -11.97 4.05 -23.59
N ARG A 287 -13.14 4.03 -22.93
CA ARG A 287 -14.43 3.70 -23.55
C ARG A 287 -15.31 4.95 -23.61
N SER A 288 -16.16 5.03 -24.64
CA SER A 288 -17.09 6.15 -24.83
C SER A 288 -18.37 5.68 -25.49
N GLY A 289 -19.51 5.82 -24.81
CA GLY A 289 -20.83 5.51 -25.37
C GLY A 289 -21.06 4.03 -25.71
N ILE A 290 -20.49 3.10 -24.95
CA ILE A 290 -20.52 1.65 -25.24
C ILE A 290 -21.52 0.92 -24.34
N TYR A 291 -21.57 1.20 -23.05
CA TYR A 291 -22.29 0.34 -22.10
C TYR A 291 -23.70 0.83 -21.80
N ASP A 292 -24.66 -0.09 -21.76
CA ASP A 292 -26.00 0.16 -21.21
C ASP A 292 -25.95 0.18 -19.68
N ALA A 293 -25.10 -0.66 -19.09
CA ALA A 293 -24.89 -0.71 -17.64
C ALA A 293 -23.41 -0.85 -17.29
N ILE A 294 -22.96 -0.09 -16.29
CA ILE A 294 -21.69 -0.29 -15.59
C ILE A 294 -22.03 -0.66 -14.15
N ILE A 295 -21.61 -1.84 -13.72
CA ILE A 295 -21.82 -2.35 -12.36
C ILE A 295 -20.46 -2.44 -11.68
N ILE A 296 -20.30 -1.68 -10.59
CA ILE A 296 -19.08 -1.65 -9.79
C ILE A 296 -19.29 -2.52 -8.57
N ASP A 297 -18.63 -3.67 -8.56
CA ASP A 297 -18.67 -4.61 -7.45
C ASP A 297 -17.36 -4.58 -6.68
N LEU A 298 -17.13 -3.46 -5.99
CA LEU A 298 -15.97 -3.27 -5.14
C LEU A 298 -16.44 -3.10 -3.70
N PRO A 299 -15.66 -3.55 -2.70
CA PRO A 299 -16.00 -3.32 -1.31
C PRO A 299 -15.90 -1.82 -0.96
N ASP A 300 -16.25 -1.49 0.28
CA ASP A 300 -16.07 -0.14 0.81
C ASP A 300 -14.63 0.36 0.57
N PRO A 301 -14.44 1.66 0.28
CA PRO A 301 -13.14 2.23 -0.06
C PRO A 301 -12.23 2.42 1.16
N ASP A 302 -11.80 1.29 1.74
CA ASP A 302 -10.96 1.25 2.93
C ASP A 302 -9.46 1.39 2.59
N THR A 303 -9.12 1.48 1.30
CA THR A 303 -7.76 1.70 0.78
C THR A 303 -7.76 2.77 -0.31
N PHE A 304 -6.61 3.42 -0.54
CA PHE A 304 -6.45 4.37 -1.65
C PHE A 304 -6.66 3.72 -3.03
N GLN A 305 -6.34 2.43 -3.17
CA GLN A 305 -6.56 1.64 -4.39
C GLN A 305 -8.05 1.52 -4.72
N ILE A 306 -8.92 1.34 -3.73
CA ILE A 306 -10.37 1.21 -3.95
C ILE A 306 -11.04 2.58 -3.99
N ASN A 307 -10.60 3.52 -3.14
CA ASN A 307 -11.11 4.89 -3.10
C ASN A 307 -11.11 5.58 -4.47
N ARG A 308 -10.17 5.27 -5.35
CA ARG A 308 -10.07 5.85 -6.70
C ARG A 308 -11.28 5.57 -7.61
N PHE A 309 -12.13 4.59 -7.27
CA PHE A 309 -13.42 4.32 -7.94
C PHE A 309 -14.58 5.14 -7.36
N PHE A 310 -14.35 5.84 -6.26
CA PHE A 310 -15.34 6.68 -5.57
C PHE A 310 -15.01 8.17 -5.74
N THR A 311 -14.20 8.53 -6.74
CA THR A 311 -13.79 9.91 -7.00
C THR A 311 -14.60 10.55 -8.12
N ARG A 312 -14.71 11.87 -8.06
CA ARG A 312 -15.34 12.69 -9.10
C ARG A 312 -14.79 12.38 -10.49
N GLU A 313 -13.47 12.22 -10.60
CA GLU A 313 -12.79 11.93 -11.85
C GLU A 313 -13.25 10.57 -12.44
N PHE A 314 -13.35 9.53 -11.61
CA PHE A 314 -13.83 8.23 -12.06
C PHE A 314 -15.30 8.26 -12.50
N PHE A 315 -16.19 8.94 -11.76
CA PHE A 315 -17.59 9.11 -12.18
C PHE A 315 -17.71 9.83 -13.53
N GLY A 316 -16.81 10.77 -13.81
CA GLY A 316 -16.71 11.42 -15.12
C GLY A 316 -16.31 10.45 -16.25
N PHE A 317 -15.39 9.52 -15.99
CA PHE A 317 -15.04 8.47 -16.97
C PHE A 317 -16.19 7.49 -17.18
N ALA A 318 -16.82 7.01 -16.09
CA ALA A 318 -17.96 6.10 -16.17
C ALA A 318 -19.15 6.73 -16.92
N GLY A 319 -19.46 8.00 -16.65
CA GLY A 319 -20.52 8.72 -17.35
C GLY A 319 -20.26 8.85 -18.86
N LYS A 320 -18.99 9.02 -19.29
CA LYS A 320 -18.62 9.03 -20.72
C LYS A 320 -18.70 7.65 -21.36
N ALA A 321 -18.36 6.59 -20.63
CA ALA A 321 -18.37 5.22 -21.13
C ALA A 321 -19.80 4.67 -21.33
N LEU A 322 -20.79 5.22 -20.66
CA LEU A 322 -22.21 4.86 -20.79
C LEU A 322 -22.83 5.38 -22.10
N LYS A 323 -23.70 4.56 -22.70
CA LYS A 323 -24.65 4.99 -23.73
C LYS A 323 -25.65 6.01 -23.17
N GLU A 324 -26.35 6.71 -24.07
CA GLU A 324 -27.45 7.59 -23.66
C GLU A 324 -28.54 6.79 -22.92
N GLY A 325 -28.89 7.24 -21.71
CA GLY A 325 -29.82 6.51 -20.84
C GLY A 325 -29.23 5.27 -20.16
N GLY A 326 -27.94 5.01 -20.32
CA GLY A 326 -27.21 3.97 -19.58
C GLY A 326 -27.13 4.24 -18.08
N ILE A 327 -26.77 3.22 -17.31
CA ILE A 327 -26.87 3.22 -15.86
C ILE A 327 -25.54 2.84 -15.22
N LEU A 328 -25.14 3.60 -14.20
CA LEU A 328 -24.03 3.25 -13.32
C LEU A 328 -24.58 2.76 -11.98
N SER A 329 -24.08 1.62 -11.50
CA SER A 329 -24.37 1.10 -10.17
C SER A 329 -23.12 0.92 -9.34
N ILE A 330 -23.18 1.36 -8.09
CA ILE A 330 -22.14 1.17 -7.07
C ILE A 330 -22.80 1.04 -5.70
N SER A 331 -22.25 0.25 -4.80
CA SER A 331 -22.78 0.07 -3.47
C SER A 331 -21.85 0.59 -2.37
N MET A 332 -22.43 0.82 -1.18
CA MET A 332 -21.69 1.01 0.06
C MET A 332 -22.39 0.33 1.22
N ASN A 333 -21.59 -0.20 2.14
CA ASN A 333 -22.10 -0.77 3.37
C ASN A 333 -22.81 0.27 4.23
N TYR A 334 -23.96 -0.12 4.78
CA TYR A 334 -24.71 0.71 5.71
C TYR A 334 -25.40 -0.11 6.80
N SER A 335 -26.14 0.57 7.70
CA SER A 335 -26.93 -0.11 8.73
C SER A 335 -28.39 0.20 8.42
N PRO A 336 -29.19 -0.81 8.02
CA PRO A 336 -30.56 -0.61 7.58
C PRO A 336 -31.49 0.05 8.60
N ASN A 337 -31.15 -0.04 9.89
CA ASN A 337 -32.00 0.46 10.97
C ASN A 337 -31.53 1.80 11.56
N TYR A 338 -30.27 2.19 11.33
CA TYR A 338 -29.72 3.45 11.85
C TYR A 338 -28.51 3.92 11.03
N ILE A 339 -28.61 5.12 10.45
CA ILE A 339 -27.53 5.76 9.71
C ILE A 339 -26.82 6.77 10.63
N GLY A 340 -25.73 6.34 11.26
CA GLY A 340 -24.88 7.23 12.08
C GLY A 340 -24.16 8.30 11.25
N GLU A 341 -23.62 9.33 11.92
CA GLU A 341 -23.02 10.50 11.25
C GLU A 341 -21.87 10.15 10.30
N ILE A 342 -20.97 9.24 10.69
CA ILE A 342 -19.84 8.81 9.85
C ILE A 342 -20.33 8.17 8.55
N ARG A 343 -21.35 7.31 8.66
CA ARG A 343 -21.96 6.63 7.51
C ARG A 343 -22.73 7.61 6.63
N ARG A 344 -23.47 8.55 7.24
CA ARG A 344 -24.10 9.68 6.55
C ARG A 344 -23.08 10.46 5.71
N LYS A 345 -21.90 10.78 6.29
CA LYS A 345 -20.80 11.44 5.56
C LYS A 345 -20.31 10.61 4.38
N LYS A 346 -20.03 9.31 4.57
CA LYS A 346 -19.61 8.42 3.46
C LYS A 346 -20.60 8.42 2.30
N LEU A 347 -21.89 8.20 2.59
CA LEU A 347 -22.95 8.17 1.58
C LEU A 347 -23.10 9.53 0.86
N SER A 348 -23.06 10.63 1.60
CA SER A 348 -23.15 12.00 1.05
C SER A 348 -21.96 12.36 0.17
N ILE A 349 -20.74 12.01 0.58
CA ILE A 349 -19.52 12.21 -0.22
C ILE A 349 -19.59 11.44 -1.54
N LEU A 350 -19.99 10.17 -1.53
CA LEU A 350 -20.15 9.38 -2.76
C LEU A 350 -21.18 10.05 -3.68
N TYR A 351 -22.37 10.35 -3.15
CA TYR A 351 -23.46 10.98 -3.90
C TYR A 351 -23.02 12.31 -4.55
N ASN A 352 -22.38 13.20 -3.79
CA ASN A 352 -21.91 14.50 -4.27
C ASN A 352 -20.72 14.40 -5.25
N SER A 353 -20.01 13.27 -5.27
CA SER A 353 -18.94 13.01 -6.23
C SER A 353 -19.49 12.58 -7.60
N ALA A 354 -20.59 11.83 -7.62
CA ALA A 354 -21.23 11.34 -8.84
C ALA A 354 -22.21 12.35 -9.46
N ARG A 355 -22.96 13.09 -8.64
CA ARG A 355 -24.02 14.03 -9.06
C ARG A 355 -23.65 14.97 -10.22
N PRO A 356 -22.43 15.54 -10.34
CA PRO A 356 -22.10 16.42 -11.45
C PRO A 356 -22.20 15.77 -12.84
N TYR A 357 -22.23 14.44 -12.94
CA TYR A 357 -22.21 13.70 -14.20
C TYR A 357 -23.55 12.99 -14.51
N PHE A 358 -24.49 12.99 -13.58
CA PHE A 358 -25.76 12.26 -13.71
C PHE A 358 -26.94 13.10 -13.25
N VAL A 359 -27.98 13.19 -14.09
CA VAL A 359 -29.18 13.99 -13.79
C VAL A 359 -30.05 13.33 -12.72
N ASN A 360 -30.20 12.00 -12.78
CA ASN A 360 -31.04 11.22 -11.89
C ASN A 360 -30.19 10.24 -11.07
N ALA A 361 -30.59 10.07 -9.82
CA ALA A 361 -29.99 9.12 -8.90
C ALA A 361 -31.07 8.56 -7.97
N ILE A 362 -31.11 7.24 -7.81
CA ILE A 362 -31.91 6.58 -6.77
C ILE A 362 -30.99 5.77 -5.86
N LEU A 363 -31.39 5.67 -4.60
CA LEU A 363 -30.64 4.94 -3.57
C LEU A 363 -31.56 3.85 -3.04
N ILE A 364 -31.21 2.59 -3.28
CA ILE A 364 -32.02 1.44 -2.87
C ILE A 364 -31.39 0.78 -1.63
N PRO A 365 -32.07 0.81 -0.46
CA PRO A 365 -31.61 0.20 0.79
C PRO A 365 -31.78 -1.33 0.78
N GLY A 366 -30.78 -2.07 0.29
CA GLY A 366 -30.68 -3.53 0.42
C GLY A 366 -29.86 -3.96 1.65
N ARG A 367 -29.04 -5.02 1.53
CA ARG A 367 -27.99 -5.29 2.52
C ARG A 367 -26.92 -4.19 2.54
N GLN A 368 -26.70 -3.60 1.37
CA GLN A 368 -25.93 -2.39 1.14
C GLN A 368 -26.84 -1.31 0.57
N VAL A 369 -26.41 -0.04 0.62
CA VAL A 369 -27.09 0.99 -0.19
C VAL A 369 -26.55 0.89 -1.60
N TYR A 370 -27.42 0.59 -2.56
CA TYR A 370 -27.10 0.62 -3.97
C TYR A 370 -27.44 2.00 -4.54
N PHE A 371 -26.42 2.69 -5.03
CA PHE A 371 -26.58 3.93 -5.77
C PHE A 371 -26.73 3.60 -7.24
N ILE A 372 -27.79 4.08 -7.85
CA ILE A 372 -28.08 3.90 -9.28
C ILE A 372 -28.15 5.28 -9.90
N PHE A 373 -27.20 5.58 -10.78
CA PHE A 373 -27.09 6.87 -11.45
C PHE A 373 -27.41 6.73 -12.93
N SER A 374 -28.15 7.70 -13.48
CA SER A 374 -28.44 7.75 -14.91
C SER A 374 -28.91 9.13 -15.36
N ASN A 375 -28.90 9.37 -16.67
CA ASN A 375 -29.55 10.53 -17.28
C ASN A 375 -31.03 10.28 -17.62
N ARG A 376 -31.52 9.02 -17.55
CA ARG A 376 -32.94 8.68 -17.69
C ARG A 376 -33.65 8.71 -16.33
N LYS A 377 -34.99 8.75 -16.36
CA LYS A 377 -35.82 8.56 -15.17
C LYS A 377 -35.71 7.12 -14.67
N LEU A 378 -35.50 6.97 -13.36
CA LEU A 378 -35.35 5.68 -12.68
C LEU A 378 -36.60 5.37 -11.84
N SER A 379 -36.79 4.10 -11.48
CA SER A 379 -37.91 3.62 -10.66
C SER A 379 -37.39 2.82 -9.45
N GLU A 380 -37.95 3.08 -8.28
CA GLU A 380 -37.62 2.38 -7.03
C GLU A 380 -38.36 1.02 -6.90
N ASP A 381 -39.37 0.74 -7.75
CA ASP A 381 -40.16 -0.50 -7.72
C ASP A 381 -39.53 -1.60 -8.60
N ILE A 382 -38.45 -2.19 -8.08
CA ILE A 382 -37.69 -3.26 -8.76
C ILE A 382 -38.54 -4.49 -9.07
N PRO A 383 -39.35 -5.04 -8.14
CA PRO A 383 -40.14 -6.25 -8.40
C PRO A 383 -41.11 -6.06 -9.59
N SER A 384 -41.76 -4.91 -9.70
CA SER A 384 -42.63 -4.61 -10.84
C SER A 384 -41.86 -4.57 -12.17
N LEU A 385 -40.63 -4.06 -12.19
CA LEU A 385 -39.78 -4.05 -13.38
C LEU A 385 -39.36 -5.47 -13.78
N LEU A 386 -38.95 -6.30 -12.82
CA LEU A 386 -38.56 -7.69 -13.07
C LEU A 386 -39.74 -8.53 -13.57
N LYS A 387 -40.92 -8.34 -12.97
CA LYS A 387 -42.16 -9.02 -13.40
C LYS A 387 -42.54 -8.69 -14.85
N LYS A 388 -42.41 -7.42 -15.27
CA LYS A 388 -42.62 -7.01 -16.67
C LYS A 388 -41.68 -7.73 -17.64
N LYS A 389 -40.44 -8.01 -17.21
CA LYS A 389 -39.42 -8.71 -17.98
C LYS A 389 -39.48 -10.23 -17.86
N LYS A 390 -40.36 -10.78 -17.02
CA LYS A 390 -40.46 -12.23 -16.72
C LYS A 390 -39.14 -12.80 -16.18
N ILE A 391 -38.42 -12.02 -15.38
CA ILE A 391 -37.21 -12.47 -14.68
C ILE A 391 -37.63 -12.94 -13.29
N SER A 392 -37.35 -14.19 -12.95
CA SER A 392 -37.63 -14.75 -11.62
C SER A 392 -36.42 -14.66 -10.71
N THR A 393 -36.67 -14.30 -9.46
CA THR A 393 -35.66 -14.14 -8.42
C THR A 393 -36.04 -14.93 -7.17
N SER A 394 -35.05 -15.39 -6.43
CA SER A 394 -35.23 -16.19 -5.22
C SER A 394 -35.48 -15.31 -4.00
N TYR A 395 -34.87 -14.12 -3.96
CA TYR A 395 -34.97 -13.18 -2.86
C TYR A 395 -35.83 -11.95 -3.21
N ILE A 396 -35.55 -11.25 -4.32
CA ILE A 396 -36.22 -9.98 -4.62
C ILE A 396 -37.75 -10.15 -4.75
N ASP A 397 -38.22 -11.21 -5.42
CA ASP A 397 -39.65 -11.46 -5.66
C ASP A 397 -40.45 -11.62 -4.34
N GLY A 398 -39.83 -12.14 -3.28
CA GLY A 398 -40.49 -12.43 -2.01
C GLY A 398 -40.26 -11.40 -0.91
N TYR A 399 -39.07 -10.81 -0.86
CA TYR A 399 -38.59 -10.07 0.32
C TYR A 399 -38.37 -8.57 0.08
N PHE A 400 -38.31 -8.11 -1.17
CA PHE A 400 -37.95 -6.72 -1.49
C PHE A 400 -38.79 -5.68 -0.76
N HIS A 401 -40.12 -5.82 -0.72
CA HIS A 401 -40.98 -4.83 -0.05
C HIS A 401 -40.87 -4.86 1.49
N GLY A 402 -40.40 -5.97 2.06
CA GLY A 402 -40.09 -6.06 3.49
C GLY A 402 -38.78 -5.39 3.85
N ASP A 403 -37.78 -5.45 2.95
CA ASP A 403 -36.46 -4.87 3.18
C ASP A 403 -36.33 -3.42 2.69
N VAL A 404 -36.97 -3.07 1.58
CA VAL A 404 -36.97 -1.74 0.96
C VAL A 404 -38.26 -1.00 1.33
N THR A 405 -38.37 -0.59 2.60
CA THR A 405 -39.55 0.13 3.10
C THR A 405 -39.51 1.63 2.75
N PRO A 406 -40.67 2.32 2.71
CA PRO A 406 -40.72 3.78 2.53
C PRO A 406 -39.87 4.55 3.56
N GLU A 407 -39.81 4.07 4.80
CA GLU A 407 -39.03 4.68 5.88
C GLU A 407 -37.52 4.55 5.61
N ARG A 408 -37.05 3.38 5.19
CA ARG A 408 -35.64 3.15 4.83
C ARG A 408 -35.23 3.98 3.61
N LEU A 409 -36.10 4.04 2.58
CA LEU A 409 -35.89 4.91 1.42
C LEU A 409 -35.80 6.38 1.83
N PHE A 410 -36.66 6.83 2.74
CA PHE A 410 -36.59 8.19 3.28
C PHE A 410 -35.28 8.44 4.04
N GLN A 411 -34.87 7.54 4.95
CA GLN A 411 -33.64 7.68 5.72
C GLN A 411 -32.40 7.81 4.83
N VAL A 412 -32.27 6.96 3.81
CA VAL A 412 -31.12 7.01 2.90
C VAL A 412 -31.13 8.28 2.03
N ARG A 413 -32.30 8.74 1.59
CA ARG A 413 -32.42 10.03 0.89
C ARG A 413 -32.06 11.22 1.76
N GLU A 414 -32.49 11.25 3.02
CA GLU A 414 -32.08 12.29 3.97
C GLU A 414 -30.57 12.26 4.23
N ALA A 415 -29.97 11.07 4.30
CA ALA A 415 -28.56 10.92 4.60
C ALA A 415 -27.64 11.63 3.60
N VAL A 416 -28.04 11.70 2.32
CA VAL A 416 -27.26 12.34 1.26
C VAL A 416 -27.58 13.81 1.01
N ARG A 417 -28.60 14.38 1.69
CA ARG A 417 -28.97 15.81 1.52
C ARG A 417 -27.92 16.80 2.02
N ALA A 418 -27.10 16.39 2.99
CA ALA A 418 -26.03 17.23 3.50
C ALA A 418 -25.01 17.55 2.39
N SER A 419 -24.47 18.76 2.41
CA SER A 419 -23.48 19.22 1.44
C SER A 419 -22.06 18.89 1.92
N GLU A 420 -21.68 17.61 1.88
CA GLU A 420 -20.27 17.22 2.02
C GLU A 420 -19.51 17.52 0.70
N GLU A 421 -18.21 17.80 0.78
CA GLU A 421 -17.37 18.01 -0.41
C GLU A 421 -17.21 16.72 -1.22
N SER A 422 -17.10 16.85 -2.55
CA SER A 422 -16.81 15.72 -3.44
C SER A 422 -15.43 15.11 -3.17
N ASN A 423 -15.35 13.79 -3.23
CA ASN A 423 -14.12 13.02 -3.19
C ASN A 423 -13.34 13.18 -4.51
N ARG A 424 -12.03 13.39 -4.44
CA ARG A 424 -11.15 13.53 -5.61
C ARG A 424 -9.91 12.67 -5.45
N ASP A 425 -9.24 12.38 -6.55
CA ASP A 425 -8.01 11.56 -6.58
C ASP A 425 -6.94 12.01 -5.59
N PHE A 426 -6.48 13.27 -5.69
CA PHE A 426 -5.41 13.80 -4.83
C PHE A 426 -5.92 14.50 -3.56
N LYS A 427 -7.24 14.51 -3.37
CA LYS A 427 -7.94 14.96 -2.15
C LYS A 427 -8.96 13.90 -1.71
N PRO A 428 -8.48 12.73 -1.22
CA PRO A 428 -9.33 11.59 -0.94
C PRO A 428 -10.08 11.77 0.39
N ARG A 429 -11.10 12.65 0.39
CA ARG A 429 -11.92 13.00 1.55
C ARG A 429 -12.54 11.77 2.22
N LEU A 430 -12.91 10.77 1.42
CA LEU A 430 -13.53 9.54 1.91
C LEU A 430 -12.56 8.73 2.79
N MET A 431 -11.26 8.73 2.47
CA MET A 431 -10.24 8.09 3.32
C MET A 431 -10.18 8.74 4.71
N GLY A 432 -10.28 10.08 4.80
CA GLY A 432 -10.35 10.77 6.08
C GLY A 432 -11.53 10.31 6.95
N VAL A 433 -12.68 10.04 6.33
CA VAL A 433 -13.86 9.49 7.02
C VAL A 433 -13.67 8.03 7.42
N VAL A 434 -13.01 7.21 6.58
CA VAL A 434 -12.64 5.83 6.92
C VAL A 434 -11.71 5.78 8.13
N PHE A 435 -10.71 6.67 8.20
CA PHE A 435 -9.86 6.77 9.38
C PHE A 435 -10.66 7.12 10.65
N GLN A 436 -11.60 8.08 10.55
CA GLN A 436 -12.50 8.41 11.66
C GLN A 436 -13.37 7.21 12.06
N GLU A 437 -13.91 6.47 11.09
CA GLU A 437 -14.70 5.25 11.32
C GLU A 437 -13.89 4.20 12.08
N TRP A 438 -12.65 3.96 11.66
CA TRP A 438 -11.79 2.96 12.27
C TRP A 438 -11.42 3.31 13.71
N PHE A 439 -11.05 4.57 13.99
CA PHE A 439 -10.80 5.02 15.36
C PHE A 439 -12.04 4.92 16.25
N ALA A 440 -13.21 5.30 15.75
CA ALA A 440 -14.48 5.22 16.47
C ALA A 440 -14.89 3.76 16.77
N ARG A 441 -14.69 2.83 15.83
CA ARG A 441 -15.00 1.39 16.03
C ARG A 441 -14.18 0.77 17.16
N HIS A 442 -12.99 1.29 17.44
CA HIS A 442 -12.07 0.78 18.45
C HIS A 442 -12.01 1.63 19.73
N ASP A 443 -12.90 2.61 19.88
CA ASP A 443 -12.90 3.58 21.00
C ASP A 443 -11.50 4.15 21.26
N SER A 444 -10.81 4.49 20.16
CA SER A 444 -9.40 4.88 20.18
C SER A 444 -9.20 6.20 19.46
N SER A 445 -8.10 6.89 19.78
CA SER A 445 -7.74 8.16 19.16
C SER A 445 -6.26 8.17 18.78
N PRO A 446 -5.88 8.73 17.62
CA PRO A 446 -4.46 8.88 17.26
C PRO A 446 -3.75 9.94 18.10
N ALA A 447 -4.46 10.74 18.89
CA ALA A 447 -3.91 11.89 19.60
C ALA A 447 -2.76 11.51 20.55
N TYR A 448 -2.89 10.42 21.31
CA TYR A 448 -1.82 9.97 22.22
C TYR A 448 -0.57 9.50 21.46
N PHE A 449 -0.76 8.80 20.35
CA PHE A 449 0.34 8.38 19.48
C PHE A 449 1.06 9.59 18.87
N ILE A 450 0.32 10.56 18.33
CA ILE A 450 0.87 11.80 17.77
C ILE A 450 1.61 12.57 18.87
N ALA A 451 1.02 12.71 20.07
CA ALA A 451 1.66 13.36 21.21
C ALA A 451 2.95 12.65 21.62
N GLY A 452 2.96 11.31 21.66
CA GLY A 452 4.14 10.51 21.97
C GLY A 452 5.27 10.73 20.95
N ILE A 453 4.95 10.70 19.65
CA ILE A 453 5.92 11.02 18.59
C ILE A 453 6.44 12.45 18.73
N LEU A 454 5.55 13.43 18.94
CA LEU A 454 5.96 14.82 19.12
C LEU A 454 6.91 14.99 20.30
N VAL A 455 6.63 14.35 21.45
CA VAL A 455 7.52 14.39 22.62
C VAL A 455 8.86 13.75 22.30
N LEU A 456 8.90 12.59 21.63
CA LEU A 456 10.14 11.93 21.22
C LEU A 456 10.96 12.81 20.27
N VAL A 457 10.32 13.42 19.26
CA VAL A 457 10.98 14.30 18.29
C VAL A 457 11.51 15.58 18.94
N LEU A 458 10.71 16.23 19.79
CA LEU A 458 11.12 17.43 20.53
C LEU A 458 12.27 17.12 21.50
N THR A 459 12.23 15.97 22.15
CA THR A 459 13.33 15.49 23.01
C THR A 459 14.59 15.27 22.18
N TYR A 460 14.47 14.62 21.01
CA TYR A 460 15.61 14.39 20.11
C TYR A 460 16.20 15.71 19.59
N PHE A 461 15.36 16.70 19.25
CA PHE A 461 15.81 18.04 18.86
C PHE A 461 16.63 18.75 19.95
N ALA A 462 16.41 18.46 21.24
CA ALA A 462 17.22 19.02 22.32
C ALA A 462 18.68 18.50 22.31
N PHE A 463 18.93 17.32 21.74
CA PHE A 463 20.26 16.71 21.66
C PHE A 463 20.92 16.84 20.28
N MET A 464 20.17 17.28 19.27
CA MET A 464 20.61 17.37 17.88
C MET A 464 21.44 18.63 17.64
N LYS A 465 22.54 18.48 16.87
CA LYS A 465 23.33 19.63 16.42
C LYS A 465 22.65 20.36 15.26
N LYS A 466 22.97 21.63 15.06
CA LYS A 466 22.37 22.45 13.99
C LYS A 466 22.65 21.90 12.60
N GLU A 467 23.80 21.28 12.41
CA GLU A 467 24.23 20.67 11.16
C GLU A 467 23.52 19.33 10.92
N GLU A 468 23.28 18.56 11.98
CA GLU A 468 22.51 17.30 11.93
C GLU A 468 21.04 17.55 11.56
N TYR A 469 20.50 18.72 11.90
CA TYR A 469 19.12 19.11 11.51
C TYR A 469 18.91 19.13 10.00
N VAL A 470 19.93 19.48 9.21
CA VAL A 470 19.81 19.43 7.74
C VAL A 470 19.60 18.00 7.28
N LEU A 471 20.35 17.03 7.82
CA LEU A 471 20.18 15.62 7.49
C LEU A 471 18.83 15.09 7.99
N PHE A 472 18.37 15.53 9.15
CA PHE A 472 17.03 15.21 9.64
C PHE A 472 15.94 15.66 8.66
N THR A 473 15.96 16.92 8.20
CA THR A 473 14.94 17.37 7.24
C THR A 473 15.09 16.70 5.88
N THR A 474 16.30 16.34 5.47
CA THR A 474 16.55 15.58 4.23
C THR A 474 15.94 14.19 4.30
N GLY A 475 16.22 13.41 5.35
CA GLY A 475 15.60 12.11 5.56
C GLY A 475 14.07 12.23 5.66
N PHE A 476 13.57 13.23 6.41
CA PHE A 476 12.14 13.51 6.55
C PHE A 476 11.47 13.73 5.19
N THR A 477 12.04 14.62 4.39
CA THR A 477 11.48 14.98 3.09
C THR A 477 11.65 13.86 2.07
N ALA A 478 12.77 13.12 2.09
CA ALA A 478 13.00 11.99 1.19
C ALA A 478 11.93 10.91 1.37
N MET A 479 11.75 10.41 2.60
CA MET A 479 10.73 9.39 2.87
C MET A 479 9.31 9.94 2.78
N GLY A 480 9.08 11.20 3.16
CA GLY A 480 7.78 11.83 2.99
C GLY A 480 7.37 11.90 1.51
N LEU A 481 8.31 12.26 0.63
CA LEU A 481 8.06 12.30 -0.81
C LEU A 481 7.87 10.90 -1.38
N GLU A 482 8.67 9.93 -0.96
CA GLU A 482 8.50 8.55 -1.37
C GLU A 482 7.11 8.03 -1.01
N MET A 483 6.62 8.35 0.20
CA MET A 483 5.25 8.03 0.61
C MET A 483 4.20 8.71 -0.29
N LEU A 484 4.39 10.00 -0.63
CA LEU A 484 3.51 10.70 -1.57
C LEU A 484 3.49 10.02 -2.94
N ILE A 485 4.66 9.64 -3.47
CA ILE A 485 4.78 8.98 -4.78
C ILE A 485 4.09 7.62 -4.76
N ILE A 486 4.31 6.82 -3.72
CA ILE A 486 3.64 5.53 -3.49
C ILE A 486 2.12 5.70 -3.57
N PHE A 487 1.54 6.66 -2.85
CA PHE A 487 0.09 6.86 -2.87
C PHE A 487 -0.44 7.46 -4.17
N VAL A 488 0.27 8.43 -4.77
CA VAL A 488 -0.11 8.99 -6.07
C VAL A 488 -0.11 7.90 -7.14
N PHE A 489 0.91 7.03 -7.13
CA PHE A 489 0.97 5.88 -8.02
C PHE A 489 -0.22 4.95 -7.81
N GLN A 490 -0.55 4.62 -6.55
CA GLN A 490 -1.70 3.77 -6.23
C GLN A 490 -3.04 4.37 -6.68
N VAL A 491 -3.22 5.68 -6.52
CA VAL A 491 -4.44 6.39 -6.97
C VAL A 491 -4.57 6.40 -8.49
N LEU A 492 -3.45 6.46 -9.22
CA LEU A 492 -3.45 6.52 -10.68
C LEU A 492 -3.46 5.14 -11.35
N TYR A 493 -2.80 4.14 -10.79
CA TYR A 493 -2.61 2.83 -11.40
C TYR A 493 -3.31 1.67 -10.70
N GLY A 494 -3.72 1.83 -9.44
CA GLY A 494 -4.45 0.81 -8.67
C GLY A 494 -3.56 -0.25 -8.05
N TYR A 495 -2.55 -0.76 -8.74
CA TYR A 495 -1.62 -1.75 -8.19
C TYR A 495 -0.36 -1.09 -7.64
N ILE A 496 0.15 -1.59 -6.51
CA ILE A 496 1.36 -1.02 -5.90
C ILE A 496 2.37 -2.06 -5.43
N TYR A 497 1.95 -3.30 -5.17
CA TYR A 497 2.77 -4.30 -4.47
C TYR A 497 4.18 -4.48 -5.04
N VAL A 498 4.32 -4.69 -6.36
CA VAL A 498 5.65 -4.76 -6.99
C VAL A 498 6.28 -3.39 -7.25
N GLN A 499 5.45 -2.36 -7.45
CA GLN A 499 5.93 -1.02 -7.79
C GLN A 499 6.57 -0.31 -6.59
N ILE A 500 6.19 -0.63 -5.35
CA ILE A 500 6.89 -0.16 -4.14
C ILE A 500 8.37 -0.53 -4.23
N GLY A 501 8.67 -1.79 -4.59
CA GLY A 501 10.05 -2.25 -4.74
C GLY A 501 10.83 -1.49 -5.82
N ALA A 502 10.19 -1.20 -6.97
CA ALA A 502 10.79 -0.40 -8.04
C ALA A 502 11.01 1.07 -7.61
N ILE A 503 10.05 1.67 -6.91
CA ILE A 503 10.14 3.04 -6.37
C ILE A 503 11.31 3.14 -5.37
N ILE A 504 11.37 2.23 -4.40
CA ILE A 504 12.46 2.16 -3.41
C ILE A 504 13.80 1.97 -4.13
N THR A 505 13.88 1.04 -5.08
CA THR A 505 15.12 0.79 -5.83
C THR A 505 15.56 2.02 -6.63
N ALA A 506 14.64 2.75 -7.25
CA ALA A 506 14.93 3.98 -7.97
C ALA A 506 15.43 5.10 -7.03
N SER A 507 14.84 5.22 -5.83
CA SER A 507 15.31 6.12 -4.78
C SER A 507 16.74 5.77 -4.35
N LEU A 508 17.00 4.50 -4.04
CA LEU A 508 18.34 4.01 -3.65
C LEU A 508 19.37 4.24 -4.77
N LEU A 509 19.01 3.97 -6.03
CA LEU A 509 19.85 4.25 -7.20
C LEU A 509 20.17 5.74 -7.36
N GLY A 510 19.32 6.64 -6.87
CA GLY A 510 19.59 8.08 -6.82
C GLY A 510 20.59 8.44 -5.73
N LEU A 511 20.45 7.88 -4.53
CA LEU A 511 21.30 8.20 -3.37
C LEU A 511 22.80 7.99 -3.65
N LEU A 512 23.17 6.83 -4.20
CA LEU A 512 24.57 6.44 -4.45
C LEU A 512 25.34 7.43 -5.36
N PRO A 513 24.91 7.72 -6.61
CA PRO A 513 25.58 8.71 -7.46
C PRO A 513 25.55 10.10 -6.84
N GLY A 514 24.48 10.47 -6.12
CA GLY A 514 24.42 11.71 -5.35
C GLY A 514 25.57 11.82 -4.35
N ALA A 515 25.78 10.79 -3.55
CA ALA A 515 26.86 10.73 -2.56
C ALA A 515 28.25 10.79 -3.21
N LEU A 516 28.47 10.07 -4.32
CA LEU A 516 29.73 10.10 -5.05
C LEU A 516 30.04 11.50 -5.62
N VAL A 517 29.04 12.19 -6.17
CA VAL A 517 29.20 13.56 -6.69
C VAL A 517 29.42 14.56 -5.56
N GLY A 518 28.73 14.42 -4.43
CA GLY A 518 28.92 15.25 -3.24
C GLY A 518 30.36 15.24 -2.72
N LYS A 519 30.98 14.05 -2.71
CA LYS A 519 32.39 13.84 -2.31
C LYS A 519 33.39 14.43 -3.32
N ARG A 520 33.11 14.35 -4.63
CA ARG A 520 34.04 14.78 -5.70
C ARG A 520 34.04 16.28 -5.98
N TRP A 521 32.95 16.98 -5.68
CA TRP A 521 32.83 18.40 -6.02
C TRP A 521 33.74 19.26 -5.12
N GLN A 522 34.70 19.99 -5.68
CA GLN A 522 35.68 20.79 -4.90
C GLN A 522 35.21 22.20 -4.48
N ARG A 523 33.91 22.54 -4.60
CA ARG A 523 33.38 23.86 -4.19
C ARG A 523 33.17 23.95 -2.68
N SER A 524 32.97 25.16 -2.16
CA SER A 524 32.66 25.36 -0.73
C SER A 524 31.40 24.59 -0.31
N GLY A 525 31.46 23.89 0.82
CA GLY A 525 30.34 23.07 1.32
C GLY A 525 29.01 23.82 1.46
N ARG A 526 29.07 25.13 1.76
CA ARG A 526 27.86 25.99 1.85
C ARG A 526 27.15 26.17 0.51
N LEU A 527 27.89 26.39 -0.57
CA LEU A 527 27.30 26.55 -1.90
C LEU A 527 26.72 25.23 -2.40
N LYS A 528 27.41 24.11 -2.14
CA LYS A 528 26.89 22.77 -2.40
C LYS A 528 25.53 22.56 -1.72
N LEU A 529 25.45 22.86 -0.41
CA LEU A 529 24.23 22.71 0.38
C LEU A 529 23.08 23.56 -0.20
N LEU A 530 23.34 24.84 -0.46
CA LEU A 530 22.31 25.75 -1.01
C LEU A 530 21.76 25.26 -2.35
N VAL A 531 22.63 24.82 -3.27
CA VAL A 531 22.20 24.29 -4.58
C VAL A 531 21.30 23.07 -4.41
N SER A 532 21.66 22.14 -3.51
CA SER A 532 20.84 20.96 -3.24
C SER A 532 19.48 21.29 -2.60
N GLU A 533 19.42 22.22 -1.64
CA GLU A 533 18.17 22.66 -1.00
C GLU A 533 17.22 23.28 -2.02
N VAL A 534 17.73 24.19 -2.86
CA VAL A 534 16.93 24.85 -3.91
C VAL A 534 16.43 23.81 -4.92
N ALA A 535 17.28 22.89 -5.36
CA ALA A 535 16.88 21.85 -6.30
C ALA A 535 15.76 20.96 -5.73
N MET A 536 15.86 20.52 -4.48
CA MET A 536 14.83 19.71 -3.82
C MET A 536 13.51 20.47 -3.69
N VAL A 537 13.54 21.74 -3.27
CA VAL A 537 12.32 22.57 -3.18
C VAL A 537 11.70 22.78 -4.56
N SER A 538 12.50 23.03 -5.60
CA SER A 538 12.01 23.14 -6.97
C SER A 538 11.36 21.86 -7.47
N LEU A 539 11.93 20.68 -7.18
CA LEU A 539 11.34 19.39 -7.53
C LEU A 539 10.00 19.17 -6.82
N LEU A 540 9.88 19.53 -5.54
CA LEU A 540 8.60 19.47 -4.81
C LEU A 540 7.53 20.41 -5.40
N ILE A 541 7.92 21.61 -5.83
CA ILE A 541 7.00 22.54 -6.50
C ILE A 541 6.53 21.94 -7.84
N ILE A 542 7.44 21.35 -8.63
CA ILE A 542 7.09 20.65 -9.88
C ILE A 542 6.11 19.51 -9.59
N PHE A 543 6.32 18.75 -8.51
CA PHE A 543 5.43 17.68 -8.09
C PHE A 543 4.02 18.19 -7.74
N ILE A 544 3.90 19.30 -7.00
CA ILE A 544 2.60 19.91 -6.70
C ILE A 544 1.89 20.38 -7.98
N LEU A 545 2.61 21.06 -8.88
CA LEU A 545 2.05 21.52 -10.15
C LEU A 545 1.55 20.36 -11.01
N TRP A 546 2.26 19.23 -10.96
CA TRP A 546 1.86 18.01 -11.64
C TRP A 546 0.56 17.42 -11.06
N LEU A 547 0.44 17.37 -9.72
CA LEU A 547 -0.79 16.91 -9.06
C LEU A 547 -2.00 17.79 -9.37
N SER A 548 -1.81 19.11 -9.45
CA SER A 548 -2.92 20.05 -9.67
C SER A 548 -3.28 20.27 -11.15
N GLY A 549 -2.36 20.01 -12.08
CA GLY A 549 -2.47 20.49 -13.47
C GLY A 549 -2.66 19.43 -14.56
N SER A 550 -2.54 18.13 -14.25
CA SER A 550 -2.53 17.09 -15.29
C SER A 550 -3.82 16.28 -15.35
N GLU A 551 -4.56 16.42 -16.47
CA GLU A 551 -5.65 15.49 -16.82
C GLU A 551 -5.12 14.15 -17.36
N THR A 552 -3.84 14.11 -17.78
CA THR A 552 -3.22 12.94 -18.41
C THR A 552 -2.49 12.08 -17.38
N GLU A 553 -2.70 10.77 -17.44
CA GLU A 553 -1.94 9.83 -16.62
C GLU A 553 -0.48 9.80 -17.07
N PRO A 554 0.45 10.21 -16.21
CA PRO A 554 1.88 10.24 -16.53
C PRO A 554 2.44 8.83 -16.53
N PRO A 555 3.28 8.44 -17.51
CA PRO A 555 3.74 7.06 -17.64
C PRO A 555 4.51 6.59 -16.39
N PRO A 556 4.44 5.30 -16.00
CA PRO A 556 5.02 4.81 -14.74
C PRO A 556 6.52 5.14 -14.57
N PHE A 557 7.30 5.12 -15.66
CA PHE A 557 8.74 5.39 -15.60
C PHE A 557 9.05 6.81 -15.11
N LEU A 558 8.14 7.78 -15.31
CA LEU A 558 8.38 9.17 -14.92
C LEU A 558 8.45 9.30 -13.39
N PHE A 559 7.68 8.49 -12.65
CA PHE A 559 7.77 8.42 -11.19
C PHE A 559 9.15 7.92 -10.74
N LEU A 560 9.68 6.88 -11.40
CA LEU A 560 10.99 6.32 -11.08
C LEU A 560 12.12 7.34 -11.35
N VAL A 561 12.04 8.05 -12.48
CA VAL A 561 12.98 9.15 -12.79
C VAL A 561 12.90 10.26 -11.74
N PHE A 562 11.69 10.62 -11.32
CA PHE A 562 11.50 11.64 -10.30
C PHE A 562 12.06 11.21 -8.93
N CYS A 563 11.81 9.98 -8.50
CA CYS A 563 12.41 9.39 -7.29
C CYS A 563 13.94 9.41 -7.35
N PHE A 564 14.52 9.00 -8.48
CA PHE A 564 15.96 8.99 -8.69
C PHE A 564 16.54 10.41 -8.57
N LEU A 565 15.95 11.40 -9.26
CA LEU A 565 16.43 12.78 -9.25
C LEU A 565 16.32 13.41 -7.86
N PHE A 566 15.23 13.17 -7.15
CA PHE A 566 15.06 13.69 -5.80
C PHE A 566 16.06 13.07 -4.82
N SER A 567 16.19 11.75 -4.88
CA SER A 567 17.10 10.99 -4.02
C SER A 567 18.56 11.27 -4.34
N PHE A 568 18.90 11.62 -5.58
CA PHE A 568 20.23 12.13 -5.93
C PHE A 568 20.64 13.34 -5.08
N PHE A 569 19.75 14.32 -4.92
CA PHE A 569 20.05 15.47 -4.07
C PHE A 569 20.06 15.13 -2.58
N CYS A 570 19.29 14.14 -2.15
CA CYS A 570 19.35 13.63 -0.77
C CYS A 570 20.72 12.99 -0.47
N GLY A 571 21.16 12.05 -1.33
CA GLY A 571 22.45 11.38 -1.20
C GLY A 571 23.63 12.34 -1.36
N PHE A 572 23.46 13.42 -2.14
CA PHE A 572 24.43 14.50 -2.26
C PHE A 572 24.67 15.25 -0.95
N GLN A 573 23.62 15.47 -0.14
CA GLN A 573 23.73 16.26 1.09
C GLN A 573 24.50 15.53 2.21
N PHE A 574 24.39 14.20 2.29
CA PHE A 574 25.05 13.43 3.34
C PHE A 574 26.58 13.65 3.43
N PRO A 575 27.39 13.39 2.38
CA PRO A 575 28.83 13.60 2.43
C PRO A 575 29.21 15.07 2.63
N VAL A 576 28.42 16.00 2.06
CA VAL A 576 28.67 17.45 2.18
C VAL A 576 28.51 17.91 3.62
N VAL A 577 27.48 17.44 4.33
CA VAL A 577 27.28 17.78 5.75
C VAL A 577 28.37 17.14 6.62
N THR A 578 28.74 15.88 6.35
CA THR A 578 29.83 15.23 7.11
C THR A 578 31.17 15.95 6.94
N GLU A 579 31.47 16.47 5.75
CA GLU A 579 32.67 17.27 5.47
C GLU A 579 32.66 18.59 6.26
N ILE A 580 31.50 19.26 6.36
CA ILE A 580 31.34 20.53 7.10
C ILE A 580 31.49 20.33 8.61
N ILE A 581 30.94 19.24 9.16
CA ILE A 581 30.99 18.94 10.60
C ILE A 581 32.41 18.50 11.01
N GLY A 582 33.06 17.68 10.18
CA GLY A 582 34.32 17.02 10.46
C GLY A 582 34.14 15.76 11.33
N GLU A 583 34.90 14.69 11.02
CA GLU A 583 34.77 13.38 11.68
C GLU A 583 35.04 13.43 13.20
N ASP A 584 35.84 14.38 13.67
CA ASP A 584 36.20 14.54 15.09
C ASP A 584 35.07 15.15 15.95
N LYS A 585 34.14 15.90 15.34
CA LYS A 585 33.11 16.68 16.06
C LYS A 585 31.73 16.03 16.08
N SER A 586 31.39 15.18 15.10
CA SER A 586 30.25 14.28 15.22
C SER A 586 30.59 12.94 14.57
N PRO A 587 30.55 11.83 15.33
CA PRO A 587 30.74 10.50 14.75
C PRO A 587 29.69 10.28 13.66
N ALA A 588 30.02 9.54 12.61
CA ALA A 588 29.06 9.23 11.54
C ALA A 588 27.76 8.58 12.03
N ALA A 589 27.78 7.97 13.21
CA ALA A 589 26.60 7.48 13.91
C ALA A 589 25.57 8.61 14.21
N GLY A 590 26.00 9.84 14.50
CA GLY A 590 25.12 10.98 14.75
C GLY A 590 24.44 11.51 13.48
N CYS A 591 25.20 11.62 12.38
CA CYS A 591 24.66 12.01 11.08
C CYS A 591 23.68 10.97 10.52
N LEU A 592 24.05 9.68 10.58
CA LEU A 592 23.16 8.57 10.21
C LEU A 592 21.94 8.51 11.16
N ALA A 593 22.18 8.76 12.44
CA ALA A 593 21.21 9.10 13.49
C ALA A 593 20.07 10.00 13.01
N ALA A 594 20.47 11.20 12.63
CA ALA A 594 19.58 12.27 12.24
C ALA A 594 18.82 11.96 10.96
N ASP A 595 19.50 11.43 9.94
CA ASP A 595 18.89 11.05 8.67
C ASP A 595 17.83 9.96 8.84
N LEU A 596 18.16 8.85 9.53
CA LEU A 596 17.22 7.75 9.79
C LEU A 596 16.05 8.17 10.69
N CYS A 597 16.29 9.01 11.70
CA CYS A 597 15.23 9.54 12.54
C CYS A 597 14.30 10.46 11.72
N GLY A 598 14.87 11.33 10.90
CA GLY A 598 14.13 12.17 9.96
C GLY A 598 13.25 11.33 9.05
N ALA A 599 13.84 10.33 8.40
CA ALA A 599 13.17 9.36 7.54
C ALA A 599 11.99 8.65 8.23
N ALA A 600 12.17 8.16 9.46
CA ALA A 600 11.12 7.51 10.23
C ALA A 600 9.95 8.47 10.54
N VAL A 601 10.25 9.69 11.00
CA VAL A 601 9.23 10.70 11.31
C VAL A 601 8.53 11.17 10.03
N GLY A 602 9.26 11.37 8.93
CA GLY A 602 8.73 11.77 7.63
C GLY A 602 7.75 10.75 7.07
N THR A 603 8.09 9.46 7.17
CA THR A 603 7.20 8.35 6.77
C THR A 603 5.90 8.37 7.58
N LEU A 604 6.01 8.42 8.91
CA LEU A 604 4.87 8.39 9.80
C LEU A 604 3.99 9.64 9.66
N ALA A 605 4.58 10.83 9.67
CA ALA A 605 3.86 12.08 9.53
C ALA A 605 3.14 12.16 8.18
N THR A 606 3.84 11.84 7.09
CA THR A 606 3.25 11.97 5.75
C THR A 606 2.19 10.90 5.48
N GLY A 607 2.50 9.63 5.78
CA GLY A 607 1.60 8.52 5.50
C GLY A 607 0.42 8.39 6.46
N ALA A 608 0.62 8.63 7.76
CA ALA A 608 -0.44 8.43 8.76
C ALA A 608 -1.25 9.69 9.07
N ALA A 609 -0.73 10.90 8.80
CA ALA A 609 -1.40 12.16 9.15
C ALA A 609 -1.63 13.10 7.96
N LEU A 610 -0.57 13.54 7.28
CA LEU A 610 -0.69 14.61 6.27
C LEU A 610 -1.62 14.22 5.12
N ILE A 611 -1.42 13.02 4.54
CA ILE A 611 -2.19 12.57 3.38
C ILE A 611 -3.65 12.27 3.74
N PRO A 612 -3.98 11.48 4.79
CA PRO A 612 -5.37 11.19 5.11
C PRO A 612 -6.19 12.42 5.57
N ILE A 613 -5.55 13.37 6.26
CA ILE A 613 -6.27 14.52 6.86
C ILE A 613 -6.40 15.68 5.87
N TRP A 614 -5.30 16.03 5.18
CA TRP A 614 -5.25 17.22 4.33
C TRP A 614 -5.15 16.90 2.84
N GLY A 615 -4.80 15.67 2.46
CA GLY A 615 -4.59 15.27 1.07
C GLY A 615 -3.14 15.43 0.62
N MET A 616 -2.88 15.00 -0.62
CA MET A 616 -1.51 14.85 -1.12
C MET A 616 -0.84 16.20 -1.44
N GLU A 617 -1.60 17.16 -1.97
CA GLU A 617 -1.09 18.51 -2.30
C GLU A 617 -0.56 19.23 -1.05
N TYR A 618 -1.33 19.21 0.04
CA TYR A 618 -0.93 19.84 1.30
C TYR A 618 0.20 19.07 2.00
N GLY A 619 0.24 17.74 1.85
CA GLY A 619 1.37 16.93 2.28
C GLY A 619 2.67 17.37 1.61
N ALA A 620 2.67 17.52 0.28
CA ALA A 620 3.82 18.04 -0.47
C ALA A 620 4.20 19.48 -0.05
N GLY A 621 3.21 20.34 0.17
CA GLY A 621 3.43 21.70 0.69
C GLY A 621 4.12 21.71 2.07
N PHE A 622 3.75 20.79 2.95
CA PHE A 622 4.41 20.65 4.25
C PHE A 622 5.88 20.21 4.11
N LEU A 623 6.18 19.32 3.17
CA LEU A 623 7.56 18.92 2.87
C LEU A 623 8.43 20.10 2.40
N ILE A 624 7.86 21.03 1.63
CA ILE A 624 8.52 22.28 1.24
C ILE A 624 8.84 23.12 2.48
N LEU A 625 7.87 23.29 3.39
CA LEU A 625 8.08 24.04 4.63
C LEU A 625 9.22 23.45 5.48
N MET A 626 9.31 22.12 5.55
CA MET A 626 10.40 21.43 6.23
C MET A 626 11.78 21.77 5.64
N LYS A 627 11.94 21.75 4.31
CA LYS A 627 13.22 22.12 3.67
C LYS A 627 13.54 23.62 3.77
N LEU A 628 12.52 24.48 3.68
CA LEU A 628 12.71 25.91 3.94
C LEU A 628 13.21 26.18 5.37
N SER A 629 12.77 25.37 6.35
CA SER A 629 13.24 25.47 7.74
C SER A 629 14.73 25.13 7.87
N SER A 630 15.22 24.07 7.22
CA SER A 630 16.65 23.71 7.23
C SER A 630 17.50 24.74 6.51
N MET A 631 16.99 25.32 5.41
CA MET A 631 17.67 26.42 4.72
C MET A 631 17.90 27.60 5.68
N ALA A 632 16.88 28.01 6.44
CA ALA A 632 16.98 29.11 7.41
C ALA A 632 17.96 28.84 8.57
N VAL A 633 18.01 27.60 9.07
CA VAL A 633 18.93 27.19 10.16
C VAL A 633 20.37 27.09 9.65
N GLY A 634 20.58 26.49 8.47
CA GLY A 634 21.90 26.34 7.84
C GLY A 634 22.58 27.68 7.55
N PHE A 635 21.80 28.72 7.19
CA PHE A 635 22.33 30.07 7.00
C PHE A 635 22.74 30.79 8.29
N LYS A 636 22.09 30.50 9.44
CA LYS A 636 22.39 31.15 10.73
C LYS A 636 23.60 30.55 11.45
N ALA A 637 23.86 29.25 11.29
CA ALA A 637 25.01 28.57 11.92
C ALA A 637 26.37 29.11 11.44
N GLY A 638 26.43 29.74 10.26
CA GLY A 638 27.67 30.23 9.65
C GLY A 638 28.14 31.63 10.07
N ARG A 639 27.46 32.33 10.99
CA ARG A 639 27.86 33.67 11.48
C ARG A 639 28.77 33.67 12.72
N SER A 640 29.01 32.53 13.37
CA SER A 640 29.82 32.48 14.61
C SER A 640 31.26 32.02 14.44
N THR A 641 31.74 31.90 13.20
CA THR A 641 33.15 31.57 12.90
C THR A 641 33.64 32.47 11.76
N THR A 642 33.86 33.73 12.10
CA THR A 642 34.77 34.64 11.39
C THR A 642 35.70 35.22 12.42
#